data_AF-A0AAV7EJY3-F1
#
_entry.id   AF-A0AAV7EJY3-F1
#
_cell.length_a   1.000
_cell.length_b   1.000
_cell.length_c   1.000
_cell.angle_alpha   90.00
_cell.angle_beta   90.00
_cell.angle_gamma   90.00
#
_symmetry.space_group_name_H-M   'P 1'
#
loop_
_entity.id
_entity.type
_entity.pdbx_description
1 polymer ?
#
loop_
_entity_poly.entity_id
_entity_poly.type
_entity_poly.pdbx_seq_one_letter_code
_entity_poly.pdbx_strand_id
1 'polypeptide(L)'
;MPVRDVSSYNAMLTAYSKVGLLEETRTLFNQIVSPDSVSFNIVISALVSKGFSKDAFKYFIRMRREGIAPSEYTHVSVLNACSLLMNLRIGKEVHGWIITCSSKSNLFVCNALIDMYSKCGDIDQAERVFDEMIDKNVVSWNSMIAAENVFREIKERDVVVWTTMIVGLAQSARDENALQLFGEMLLEGIRPDSCTLSSVVSACAKLASTDHGKAIHGKTILIGSEGDLLVSTALVDMYSKCGEIRDAWIIFTNMESRNVISWNAMIMGYAQNGMDADALQLFERMLKEKLNPDNITFVGVLSACCHASFIEEGRKYFRSIREQHGLTPSVDHYACMINLLGRSKNMNEVVDLIKNMQIKRNYLIWSTFLAVCRINGDIEHAEMAAKQLFELDPLDSGPYIMLSNMYAACGQWNKVASMRSRMKERNVRKYAAYSWIEINNKVHKFVSDDKSHPQTKKIYDELSRLMVKLKEEGYNPDTNLVLHDVGEKEKVESISYHSEKLALAFGLISKPQNMPVKIVKNIRVCGDCHLFMKFVSKVTGRPTAKILRKLQEEKPCFYKTDTPSSFLPAGVTRTVSSFTLSDQSTLKAFASSYPSQIHRHGINSRLFGSAEQPGSGKEAQVQLHKRCSPKIRAMAKELYFNKDGSAVKKLQTGVNKLADLVGVTLGPKGRNVVLESKYGSPKIVNDGVTVAKEVELEDPVENIGAKLVRQAASKTNDLAGDGTTTSVVLAQGLIAEGVKVVAAGANPVQITRGIEKTAKALVEELKKMSKEVEDSELADVAAVSAGNNYEIGNMIAEAMSKVGRKGVVTLEEGKSAENSLYVVEGMQFDRGYISPYFITDMEKMVVEYENCKLLLVDKKITTARDLINVLEDAIKGGYPIVLIAEDIEQEALGTLVVNKLRGVLKIAALKAPGFGERKSQYLDDIAILTGATVIRDEVGLTLDKADKEVLGHAAKVVLTKDTTTIVGDGTNQEAVNKRVAQIRNLIEAAEQEYEKEKLNERIAKLSGGVAVIQVGAQTETELKEKKLRVEDALNATKAAVEEGIVVGGGCTLLRLAAKVDAIRDSLENDEQKVGADIVKRALSYPLKLIAKNAGVNGSVVTEKVLSSDNPKYGYNAATGNYEDLMAAGIIDPTKVVRCCLEHAASVARTFLTSDVVVVDIKEPEPVAAGNPMDASGYGY
;
A
#
# COMPACT_ATOMS: atom_id res chain seq x y z
N MET A 1 -27.42 40.54 -21.46
CA MET A 1 -26.84 39.26 -20.98
C MET A 1 -25.49 39.59 -20.36
N PRO A 2 -25.18 39.12 -19.14
CA PRO A 2 -23.87 39.41 -18.55
C PRO A 2 -22.77 38.77 -19.41
N VAL A 3 -21.71 39.52 -19.66
CA VAL A 3 -20.54 39.06 -20.40
C VAL A 3 -19.90 37.93 -19.59
N ARG A 4 -19.85 36.72 -20.15
CA ARG A 4 -19.26 35.55 -19.50
C ARG A 4 -17.75 35.71 -19.45
N ASP A 5 -17.16 35.53 -18.27
CA ASP A 5 -15.71 35.53 -18.08
C ASP A 5 -15.11 34.14 -18.35
N VAL A 6 -13.78 34.10 -18.51
CA VAL A 6 -13.03 32.86 -18.82
C VAL A 6 -13.22 31.80 -17.73
N SER A 7 -13.37 32.21 -16.47
CA SER A 7 -13.60 31.32 -15.33
C SER A 7 -14.95 30.59 -15.43
N SER A 8 -16.02 31.29 -15.85
CA SER A 8 -17.31 30.67 -16.14
C SER A 8 -17.21 29.66 -17.28
N TYR A 9 -16.47 29.97 -18.34
CA TYR A 9 -16.23 29.03 -19.44
C TYR A 9 -15.41 27.81 -18.99
N ASN A 10 -14.40 27.98 -18.13
CA ASN A 10 -13.58 26.89 -17.59
C ASN A 10 -14.39 25.95 -16.68
N ALA A 11 -15.31 26.48 -15.88
CA ALA A 11 -16.23 25.67 -15.07
C ALA A 11 -17.16 24.83 -15.96
N MET A 12 -17.72 25.44 -17.01
CA MET A 12 -18.56 24.75 -17.98
C MET A 12 -17.79 23.70 -18.79
N LEU A 13 -16.58 24.02 -19.27
CA LEU A 13 -15.68 23.07 -19.94
C LEU A 13 -15.36 21.86 -19.04
N THR A 14 -15.13 22.10 -17.74
CA THR A 14 -14.87 21.03 -16.77
C THR A 14 -16.11 20.16 -16.57
N ALA A 15 -17.30 20.77 -16.50
CA ALA A 15 -18.56 20.04 -16.39
C ALA A 15 -18.83 19.18 -17.64
N TYR A 16 -18.73 19.74 -18.85
CA TYR A 16 -18.94 19.00 -20.09
C TYR A 16 -17.88 17.90 -20.30
N SER A 17 -16.63 18.16 -19.94
CA SER A 17 -15.53 17.19 -19.98
C SER A 17 -15.81 15.98 -19.07
N LYS A 18 -16.21 16.22 -17.81
CA LYS A 18 -16.51 15.13 -16.84
C LYS A 18 -17.72 14.30 -17.24
N VAL A 19 -18.71 14.92 -17.90
CA VAL A 19 -19.91 14.23 -18.41
C VAL A 19 -19.63 13.49 -19.72
N GLY A 20 -18.46 13.71 -20.35
CA GLY A 20 -18.05 13.03 -21.58
C GLY A 20 -18.65 13.63 -22.87
N LEU A 21 -19.09 14.89 -22.82
CA LEU A 21 -19.65 15.65 -23.93
C LEU A 21 -18.53 16.42 -24.66
N LEU A 22 -17.72 15.69 -25.44
CA LEU A 22 -16.50 16.19 -26.08
C LEU A 22 -16.74 17.23 -27.19
N GLU A 23 -17.80 17.08 -27.97
CA GLU A 23 -18.11 18.02 -29.06
C GLU A 23 -18.65 19.34 -28.52
N GLU A 24 -19.44 19.29 -27.46
CA GLU A 24 -19.89 20.44 -26.68
C GLU A 24 -18.70 21.12 -25.99
N THR A 25 -17.75 20.34 -25.48
CA THR A 25 -16.49 20.87 -24.91
C THR A 25 -15.66 21.61 -25.97
N ARG A 26 -15.55 21.06 -27.19
CA ARG A 26 -14.81 21.70 -28.31
C ARG A 26 -15.50 22.97 -28.81
N THR A 27 -16.81 22.93 -29.00
CA THR A 27 -17.60 24.08 -29.45
C THR A 27 -17.57 25.21 -28.42
N LEU A 28 -17.68 24.87 -27.14
CA LEU A 28 -17.59 25.84 -26.05
C LEU A 28 -16.20 26.46 -25.95
N PHE A 29 -15.13 25.67 -26.13
CA PHE A 29 -13.75 26.19 -26.15
C PHE A 29 -13.53 27.20 -27.28
N ASN A 30 -14.11 26.95 -28.46
CA ASN A 30 -14.01 27.87 -29.60
C ASN A 30 -14.82 29.16 -29.45
N GLN A 31 -15.73 29.23 -28.45
CA GLN A 31 -16.45 30.46 -28.11
C GLN A 31 -15.67 31.37 -27.16
N ILE A 32 -14.54 30.91 -26.61
CA ILE A 32 -13.69 31.71 -25.71
C ILE A 32 -12.82 32.65 -26.55
N VAL A 33 -12.95 33.96 -26.29
CA VAL A 33 -12.21 35.01 -27.02
C VAL A 33 -10.71 34.98 -26.69
N SER A 34 -10.36 34.68 -25.43
CA SER A 34 -8.98 34.56 -24.95
C SER A 34 -8.84 33.35 -24.00
N PRO A 35 -8.64 32.13 -24.53
CA PRO A 35 -8.46 30.94 -23.69
C PRO A 35 -7.18 31.03 -22.86
N ASP A 36 -7.25 30.60 -21.60
CA ASP A 36 -6.10 30.57 -20.69
C ASP A 36 -5.50 29.16 -20.60
N SER A 37 -4.40 29.00 -19.85
CA SER A 37 -3.74 27.70 -19.66
C SER A 37 -4.70 26.64 -19.09
N VAL A 38 -5.66 27.05 -18.25
CA VAL A 38 -6.66 26.17 -17.64
C VAL A 38 -7.67 25.69 -18.68
N SER A 39 -8.15 26.57 -19.56
CA SER A 39 -9.03 26.21 -20.69
C SER A 39 -8.40 25.12 -21.57
N PHE A 40 -7.13 25.30 -21.95
CA PHE A 40 -6.41 24.32 -22.77
C PHE A 40 -6.18 23.00 -22.03
N ASN A 41 -5.82 23.04 -20.75
CA ASN A 41 -5.61 21.84 -19.93
C ASN A 41 -6.87 20.98 -19.81
N ILE A 42 -8.02 21.60 -19.60
CA ILE A 42 -9.30 20.89 -19.49
C ILE A 42 -9.59 20.14 -20.79
N VAL A 43 -9.42 20.78 -21.95
CA VAL A 43 -9.68 20.16 -23.27
C VAL A 43 -8.66 19.07 -23.59
N ILE A 44 -7.37 19.32 -23.34
CA ILE A 44 -6.30 18.33 -23.59
C ILE A 44 -6.53 17.10 -22.71
N SER A 45 -6.74 17.27 -21.40
CA SER A 45 -6.98 16.17 -20.46
C SER A 45 -8.27 15.39 -20.80
N ALA A 46 -9.35 16.09 -21.17
CA ALA A 46 -10.58 15.48 -21.64
C ALA A 46 -10.34 14.57 -22.86
N LEU A 47 -9.62 15.07 -23.87
CA LEU A 47 -9.31 14.34 -25.09
C LEU A 47 -8.44 13.11 -24.82
N VAL A 48 -7.44 13.22 -23.94
CA VAL A 48 -6.57 12.09 -23.54
C VAL A 48 -7.37 11.03 -22.80
N SER A 49 -8.22 11.41 -21.83
CA SER A 49 -9.03 10.48 -21.03
C SER A 49 -10.02 9.66 -21.87
N LYS A 50 -10.35 10.15 -23.07
CA LYS A 50 -11.29 9.51 -24.02
C LYS A 50 -10.58 8.87 -25.22
N GLY A 51 -9.25 8.76 -25.20
CA GLY A 51 -8.47 8.10 -26.25
C GLY A 51 -8.24 8.93 -27.51
N PHE A 52 -8.67 10.19 -27.57
CA PHE A 52 -8.43 11.11 -28.69
C PHE A 52 -7.07 11.80 -28.60
N SER A 53 -6.01 11.04 -28.30
CA SER A 53 -4.66 11.54 -28.03
C SER A 53 -4.04 12.36 -29.17
N LYS A 54 -4.42 12.08 -30.44
CA LYS A 54 -3.96 12.87 -31.60
C LYS A 54 -4.55 14.28 -31.62
N ASP A 55 -5.82 14.43 -31.24
CA ASP A 55 -6.45 15.74 -31.19
C ASP A 55 -5.97 16.53 -29.97
N ALA A 56 -5.72 15.87 -28.83
CA ALA A 56 -5.09 16.48 -27.67
C ALA A 56 -3.75 17.15 -28.05
N PHE A 57 -2.95 16.49 -28.91
CA PHE A 57 -1.69 17.06 -29.40
C PHE A 57 -1.89 18.29 -30.31
N LYS A 58 -2.96 18.35 -31.10
CA LYS A 58 -3.28 19.54 -31.91
C LYS A 58 -3.60 20.76 -31.02
N TYR A 59 -4.35 20.55 -29.93
CA TYR A 59 -4.64 21.61 -28.96
C TYR A 59 -3.39 22.05 -28.19
N PHE A 60 -2.47 21.13 -27.89
CA PHE A 60 -1.15 21.49 -27.34
C PHE A 60 -0.31 22.36 -28.30
N ILE A 61 -0.28 22.03 -29.60
CA ILE A 61 0.39 22.87 -30.61
C ILE A 61 -0.29 24.23 -30.73
N ARG A 62 -1.63 24.28 -30.68
CA ARG A 62 -2.40 25.54 -30.73
C ARG A 62 -2.07 26.43 -29.52
N MET A 63 -2.07 25.86 -28.32
CA MET A 63 -1.67 26.56 -27.09
C MET A 63 -0.29 27.22 -27.22
N ARG A 64 0.67 26.51 -27.83
CA ARG A 64 2.01 27.03 -28.09
C ARG A 64 2.05 28.15 -29.13
N ARG A 65 1.24 28.06 -30.19
CA ARG A 65 1.15 29.11 -31.22
C ARG A 65 0.53 30.40 -30.69
N GLU A 66 -0.37 30.28 -29.72
CA GLU A 66 -1.02 31.41 -29.06
C GLU A 66 -0.16 32.02 -27.92
N GLY A 67 1.07 31.51 -27.70
CA GLY A 67 2.03 32.06 -26.73
C GLY A 67 1.72 31.74 -25.26
N ILE A 68 0.80 30.80 -25.00
CA ILE A 68 0.38 30.44 -23.65
C ILE A 68 1.29 29.33 -23.13
N ALA A 69 1.93 29.55 -21.98
CA ALA A 69 2.87 28.60 -21.38
C ALA A 69 2.17 27.33 -20.85
N PRO A 70 2.57 26.13 -21.32
CA PRO A 70 2.20 24.84 -20.72
C PRO A 70 2.53 24.77 -19.24
N SER A 71 1.59 24.26 -18.47
CA SER A 71 1.76 23.91 -17.06
C SER A 71 2.25 22.47 -16.89
N GLU A 72 2.67 22.10 -15.69
CA GLU A 72 3.03 20.73 -15.33
C GLU A 72 1.89 19.72 -15.60
N TYR A 73 0.63 20.14 -15.39
CA TYR A 73 -0.55 19.34 -15.70
C TYR A 73 -0.74 19.12 -17.21
N THR A 74 -0.35 20.11 -18.02
CA THR A 74 -0.29 20.02 -19.49
C THR A 74 0.73 18.96 -19.89
N HIS A 75 1.92 18.97 -19.29
CA HIS A 75 2.98 18.00 -19.57
C HIS A 75 2.55 16.57 -19.27
N VAL A 76 1.98 16.32 -18.08
CA VAL A 76 1.49 14.99 -17.70
C VAL A 76 0.41 14.50 -18.67
N SER A 77 -0.54 15.36 -19.02
CA SER A 77 -1.63 15.01 -19.94
C SER A 77 -1.11 14.69 -21.35
N VAL A 78 -0.18 15.48 -21.87
CA VAL A 78 0.41 15.26 -23.21
C VAL A 78 1.32 14.03 -23.23
N LEU A 79 2.11 13.78 -22.19
CA LEU A 79 2.93 12.57 -22.06
C LEU A 79 2.07 11.31 -21.96
N ASN A 80 0.94 11.36 -21.26
CA ASN A 80 -0.03 10.26 -21.24
C ASN A 80 -0.64 10.03 -22.63
N ALA A 81 -0.94 11.09 -23.40
CA ALA A 81 -1.33 10.95 -24.80
C ALA A 81 -0.24 10.26 -25.65
N CYS A 82 1.04 10.58 -25.44
CA CYS A 82 2.17 9.92 -26.11
C CYS A 82 2.28 8.45 -25.72
N SER A 83 2.10 8.14 -24.43
CA SER A 83 2.08 6.79 -23.85
C SER A 83 0.98 5.93 -24.50
N LEU A 84 -0.24 6.45 -24.59
CA LEU A 84 -1.40 5.80 -25.24
C LEU A 84 -1.21 5.61 -26.76
N LEU A 85 -0.50 6.52 -27.42
CA LEU A 85 -0.18 6.41 -28.85
C LEU A 85 1.03 5.52 -29.13
N MET A 86 1.76 5.09 -28.09
CA MET A 86 3.05 4.40 -28.18
C MET A 86 4.03 5.11 -29.13
N ASN A 87 3.99 6.44 -29.18
CA ASN A 87 4.75 7.23 -30.16
C ASN A 87 5.97 7.87 -29.52
N LEU A 88 7.07 7.10 -29.50
CA LEU A 88 8.34 7.49 -28.88
C LEU A 88 8.92 8.80 -29.44
N ARG A 89 8.74 9.06 -30.74
CA ARG A 89 9.29 10.25 -31.39
C ARG A 89 8.68 11.53 -30.82
N ILE A 90 7.35 11.57 -30.72
CA ILE A 90 6.62 12.71 -30.16
C ILE A 90 6.93 12.83 -28.66
N GLY A 91 7.01 11.72 -27.94
CA GLY A 91 7.38 11.71 -26.52
C GLY A 91 8.76 12.32 -26.26
N LYS A 92 9.76 12.03 -27.10
CA LYS A 92 11.11 12.64 -27.03
C LYS A 92 11.11 14.13 -27.35
N GLU A 93 10.31 14.56 -28.33
CA GLU A 93 10.16 16.00 -28.65
C GLU A 93 9.52 16.77 -27.48
N VAL A 94 8.52 16.19 -26.82
CA VAL A 94 7.89 16.77 -25.61
C VAL A 94 8.86 16.78 -24.43
N HIS A 95 9.62 15.70 -24.21
CA HIS A 95 10.63 15.64 -23.16
C HIS A 95 11.75 16.68 -23.37
N GLY A 96 12.26 16.82 -24.59
CA GLY A 96 13.23 17.86 -24.93
C GLY A 96 12.73 19.28 -24.62
N TRP A 97 11.43 19.51 -24.79
CA TRP A 97 10.81 20.79 -24.46
C TRP A 97 10.65 21.00 -22.94
N ILE A 98 10.26 19.96 -22.21
CA ILE A 98 10.20 19.98 -20.74
C ILE A 98 11.56 20.37 -20.14
N ILE A 99 12.66 19.87 -20.72
CA ILE A 99 14.03 20.21 -20.31
C ILE A 99 14.29 21.72 -20.48
N THR A 100 13.83 22.33 -21.58
CA THR A 100 14.04 23.78 -21.84
C THR A 100 13.19 24.69 -20.95
N CYS A 101 12.15 24.19 -20.29
CA CYS A 101 11.19 24.98 -19.51
C CYS A 101 11.39 24.88 -17.98
N SER A 102 12.53 24.37 -17.51
CA SER A 102 12.89 24.25 -16.08
C SER A 102 11.94 23.40 -15.20
N SER A 103 11.02 22.61 -15.78
CA SER A 103 10.11 21.71 -15.04
C SER A 103 10.71 20.33 -14.72
N LYS A 104 12.04 20.19 -14.76
CA LYS A 104 12.77 18.90 -14.67
C LYS A 104 12.67 18.22 -13.29
N SER A 105 12.40 18.99 -12.23
CA SER A 105 12.35 18.49 -10.85
C SER A 105 10.95 18.06 -10.40
N ASN A 106 9.92 18.21 -11.24
CA ASN A 106 8.55 17.90 -10.82
C ASN A 106 8.28 16.38 -10.83
N LEU A 107 8.02 15.83 -9.65
CA LEU A 107 7.75 14.40 -9.41
C LEU A 107 6.66 13.82 -10.33
N PHE A 108 5.59 14.58 -10.60
CA PHE A 108 4.47 14.12 -11.43
C PHE A 108 4.85 14.05 -12.91
N VAL A 109 5.65 15.01 -13.38
CA VAL A 109 6.16 15.03 -14.76
C VAL A 109 7.17 13.90 -14.98
N CYS A 110 8.08 13.67 -14.02
CA CYS A 110 9.05 12.57 -14.10
C CYS A 110 8.36 11.20 -14.08
N ASN A 111 7.34 11.00 -13.25
CA ASN A 111 6.54 9.78 -13.25
C ASN A 111 5.81 9.56 -14.58
N ALA A 112 5.26 10.63 -15.19
CA ALA A 112 4.62 10.54 -16.50
C ALA A 112 5.63 10.27 -17.65
N LEU A 113 6.85 10.78 -17.53
CA LEU A 113 7.95 10.49 -18.46
C LEU A 113 8.40 9.04 -18.36
N ILE A 114 8.56 8.50 -17.13
CA ILE A 114 8.88 7.09 -16.89
C ILE A 114 7.78 6.21 -17.48
N ASP A 115 6.50 6.48 -17.19
CA ASP A 115 5.39 5.72 -17.78
C ASP A 115 5.39 5.77 -19.32
N MET A 116 5.59 6.96 -19.90
CA MET A 116 5.64 7.12 -21.36
C MET A 116 6.80 6.34 -21.99
N TYR A 117 8.02 6.50 -21.48
CA TYR A 117 9.18 5.79 -22.01
C TYR A 117 9.07 4.28 -21.82
N SER A 118 8.57 3.83 -20.65
CA SER A 118 8.29 2.42 -20.37
C SER A 118 7.25 1.83 -21.32
N LYS A 119 6.12 2.52 -21.56
CA LYS A 119 5.08 2.06 -22.51
C LYS A 119 5.50 2.17 -23.97
N CYS A 120 6.38 3.12 -24.32
CA CYS A 120 6.96 3.25 -25.65
C CYS A 120 8.14 2.31 -25.93
N GLY A 121 8.60 1.55 -24.93
CA GLY A 121 9.64 0.54 -25.06
C GLY A 121 11.08 1.07 -25.04
N ASP A 122 11.31 2.31 -24.59
CA ASP A 122 12.64 2.93 -24.47
C ASP A 122 13.03 3.02 -22.98
N ILE A 123 13.39 1.87 -22.42
CA ILE A 123 13.65 1.70 -20.98
C ILE A 123 14.87 2.49 -20.53
N ASP A 124 15.91 2.58 -21.38
CA ASP A 124 17.13 3.33 -21.08
C ASP A 124 16.85 4.81 -20.76
N GLN A 125 15.86 5.40 -21.44
CA GLN A 125 15.44 6.78 -21.18
C GLN A 125 14.50 6.89 -19.96
N ALA A 126 13.70 5.85 -19.67
CA ALA A 126 12.90 5.78 -18.44
C ALA A 126 13.79 5.72 -17.20
N GLU A 127 14.84 4.90 -17.24
CA GLU A 127 15.85 4.75 -16.17
C GLU A 127 16.60 6.06 -15.94
N ARG A 128 17.08 6.73 -17.00
CA ARG A 128 17.74 8.04 -16.87
C ARG A 128 16.84 9.08 -16.19
N VAL A 129 15.56 9.14 -16.57
CA VAL A 129 14.62 10.05 -15.91
C VAL A 129 14.43 9.68 -14.44
N PHE A 130 14.35 8.39 -14.10
CA PHE A 130 14.23 7.92 -12.72
C PHE A 130 15.47 8.17 -11.87
N ASP A 131 16.67 8.00 -12.44
CA ASP A 131 17.93 8.23 -11.73
C ASP A 131 18.18 9.72 -11.47
N GLU A 132 17.70 10.59 -12.37
CA GLU A 132 17.74 12.05 -12.19
C GLU A 132 16.72 12.58 -11.18
N MET A 133 15.79 11.75 -10.67
CA MET A 133 14.80 12.16 -9.66
C MET A 133 15.44 12.24 -8.26
N ILE A 134 15.33 13.42 -7.65
CA ILE A 134 15.76 13.70 -6.26
C ILE A 134 14.85 12.96 -5.26
N ASP A 135 13.54 12.99 -5.49
CA ASP A 135 12.52 12.32 -4.68
C ASP A 135 11.86 11.20 -5.49
N LYS A 136 11.79 9.99 -4.91
CA LYS A 136 11.17 8.79 -5.53
C LYS A 136 10.02 8.31 -4.65
N ASN A 137 8.81 8.23 -5.19
CA ASN A 137 7.64 7.76 -4.44
C ASN A 137 7.22 6.35 -4.87
N VAL A 138 6.22 5.78 -4.20
CA VAL A 138 5.68 4.44 -4.52
C VAL A 138 5.24 4.34 -5.99
N VAL A 139 4.75 5.43 -6.59
CA VAL A 139 4.38 5.45 -8.02
C VAL A 139 5.62 5.41 -8.92
N SER A 140 6.68 6.14 -8.59
CA SER A 140 7.98 6.10 -9.29
C SER A 140 8.56 4.69 -9.28
N TRP A 141 8.56 4.04 -8.11
CA TRP A 141 9.01 2.67 -7.94
C TRP A 141 8.09 1.68 -8.65
N ASN A 142 6.76 1.81 -8.55
CA ASN A 142 5.84 0.90 -9.24
C ASN A 142 5.93 1.02 -10.77
N SER A 143 6.07 2.23 -11.30
CA SER A 143 6.28 2.48 -12.74
C SER A 143 7.61 1.94 -13.24
N MET A 144 8.63 1.86 -12.36
CA MET A 144 9.94 1.28 -12.67
C MET A 144 9.99 -0.24 -12.46
N ILE A 145 9.35 -0.76 -11.41
CA ILE A 145 9.26 -2.20 -11.08
C ILE A 145 8.34 -2.93 -12.08
N ALA A 146 7.32 -2.24 -12.62
CA ALA A 146 6.53 -2.75 -13.74
C ALA A 146 7.38 -3.01 -15.00
N ALA A 147 8.58 -2.42 -15.10
CA ALA A 147 9.60 -2.83 -16.05
C ALA A 147 10.36 -4.04 -15.46
N GLU A 148 9.86 -5.23 -15.79
CA GLU A 148 10.26 -6.61 -15.43
C GLU A 148 11.77 -6.91 -15.20
N ASN A 149 12.68 -6.05 -15.65
CA ASN A 149 14.13 -6.21 -15.53
C ASN A 149 14.70 -5.81 -14.16
N VAL A 150 14.13 -4.81 -13.46
CA VAL A 150 14.67 -4.33 -12.17
C VAL A 150 14.52 -5.38 -11.05
N PHE A 151 13.43 -6.15 -11.07
CA PHE A 151 13.20 -7.26 -10.13
C PHE A 151 14.35 -8.29 -10.15
N ARG A 152 14.91 -8.55 -11.34
CA ARG A 152 16.00 -9.52 -11.52
C ARG A 152 17.36 -9.02 -11.00
N GLU A 153 17.50 -7.71 -10.77
CA GLU A 153 18.75 -7.10 -10.32
C GLU A 153 18.85 -6.94 -8.78
N ILE A 154 17.75 -7.14 -8.06
CA ILE A 154 17.71 -7.14 -6.60
C ILE A 154 18.42 -8.41 -6.09
N LYS A 155 19.56 -8.23 -5.38
CA LYS A 155 20.42 -9.33 -4.89
C LYS A 155 19.84 -10.08 -3.69
N GLU A 156 19.08 -9.42 -2.84
CA GLU A 156 18.37 -10.03 -1.72
C GLU A 156 16.91 -9.65 -1.82
N ARG A 157 16.09 -10.63 -2.22
CA ARG A 157 14.66 -10.45 -2.40
C ARG A 157 13.98 -11.07 -1.19
N ASP A 158 13.45 -10.24 -0.31
CA ASP A 158 12.64 -10.70 0.80
C ASP A 158 11.23 -11.11 0.32
N VAL A 159 10.45 -11.71 1.22
CA VAL A 159 9.07 -12.14 0.92
C VAL A 159 8.22 -10.98 0.39
N VAL A 160 8.44 -9.75 0.86
CA VAL A 160 7.65 -8.57 0.46
C VAL A 160 7.94 -8.16 -0.97
N VAL A 161 9.21 -8.18 -1.40
CA VAL A 161 9.61 -7.89 -2.79
C VAL A 161 9.04 -8.93 -3.75
N TRP A 162 9.15 -10.23 -3.41
CA TRP A 162 8.53 -11.31 -4.20
C TRP A 162 7.01 -11.18 -4.28
N THR A 163 6.35 -10.96 -3.14
CA THR A 163 4.90 -10.81 -3.05
C THR A 163 4.41 -9.63 -3.89
N THR A 164 5.06 -8.48 -3.77
CA THR A 164 4.69 -7.25 -4.49
C THR A 164 4.80 -7.43 -6.01
N MET A 165 5.86 -8.09 -6.49
CA MET A 165 6.04 -8.35 -7.91
C MET A 165 5.00 -9.34 -8.46
N ILE A 166 4.76 -10.44 -7.74
CA ILE A 166 3.80 -11.47 -8.14
C ILE A 166 2.37 -10.90 -8.16
N VAL A 167 1.99 -10.13 -7.13
CA VAL A 167 0.70 -9.43 -7.07
C VAL A 167 0.58 -8.43 -8.23
N GLY A 168 1.61 -7.61 -8.46
CA GLY A 168 1.64 -6.61 -9.52
C GLY A 168 1.48 -7.23 -10.91
N LEU A 169 2.15 -8.34 -11.20
CA LEU A 169 2.04 -9.06 -12.48
C LEU A 169 0.68 -9.74 -12.66
N ALA A 170 0.14 -10.35 -11.61
CA ALA A 170 -1.18 -10.95 -11.62
C ALA A 170 -2.29 -9.90 -11.84
N GLN A 171 -2.12 -8.67 -11.32
CA GLN A 171 -3.04 -7.56 -11.55
C GLN A 171 -2.88 -6.96 -12.96
N SER A 172 -1.67 -6.95 -13.51
CA SER A 172 -1.35 -6.40 -14.85
C SER A 172 -1.72 -7.34 -16.02
N ALA A 173 -2.51 -8.38 -15.78
CA ALA A 173 -2.88 -9.42 -16.75
C ALA A 173 -1.68 -10.17 -17.39
N ARG A 174 -0.56 -10.25 -16.67
CA ARG A 174 0.63 -11.04 -17.05
C ARG A 174 0.70 -12.33 -16.20
N ASP A 175 -0.38 -13.11 -16.22
CA ASP A 175 -0.59 -14.26 -15.34
C ASP A 175 0.47 -15.37 -15.50
N GLU A 176 1.02 -15.55 -16.71
CA GLU A 176 2.09 -16.53 -16.98
C GLU A 176 3.41 -16.14 -16.29
N ASN A 177 3.77 -14.86 -16.31
CA ASN A 177 5.00 -14.36 -15.67
C ASN A 177 4.89 -14.42 -14.14
N ALA A 178 3.68 -14.21 -13.61
CA ALA A 178 3.40 -14.37 -12.18
C ALA A 178 3.63 -15.82 -11.71
N LEU A 179 3.21 -16.82 -12.52
CA LEU A 179 3.48 -18.24 -12.22
C LEU A 179 4.96 -18.59 -12.33
N GLN A 180 5.66 -18.03 -13.32
CA GLN A 180 7.11 -18.23 -13.46
C GLN A 180 7.87 -17.71 -12.24
N LEU A 181 7.59 -16.48 -11.81
CA LEU A 181 8.24 -15.87 -10.64
C LEU A 181 7.89 -16.59 -9.34
N PHE A 182 6.66 -17.10 -9.20
CA PHE A 182 6.33 -17.97 -8.07
C PHE A 182 7.18 -19.26 -8.07
N GLY A 183 7.43 -19.84 -9.25
CA GLY A 183 8.35 -20.97 -9.39
C GLY A 183 9.77 -20.62 -8.94
N GLU A 184 10.28 -19.46 -9.33
CA GLU A 184 11.60 -18.96 -8.93
C GLU A 184 11.69 -18.71 -7.41
N MET A 185 10.66 -18.09 -6.82
CA MET A 185 10.54 -17.90 -5.37
C MET A 185 10.64 -19.22 -4.60
N LEU A 186 9.98 -20.28 -5.10
CA LEU A 186 10.01 -21.60 -4.48
C LEU A 186 11.38 -22.29 -4.63
N LEU A 187 12.07 -22.10 -5.76
CA LEU A 187 13.41 -22.63 -6.00
C LEU A 187 14.46 -21.98 -5.09
N GLU A 188 14.29 -20.70 -4.76
CA GLU A 188 15.13 -19.97 -3.79
C GLU A 188 14.80 -20.33 -2.33
N GLY A 189 13.84 -21.23 -2.08
CA GLY A 189 13.49 -21.72 -0.74
C GLY A 189 12.70 -20.72 0.10
N ILE A 190 12.16 -19.66 -0.50
CA ILE A 190 11.42 -18.62 0.19
C ILE A 190 9.99 -19.10 0.44
N ARG A 191 9.50 -18.96 1.68
CA ARG A 191 8.15 -19.37 2.07
C ARG A 191 7.12 -18.33 1.60
N PRO A 192 6.17 -18.69 0.72
CA PRO A 192 5.09 -17.79 0.32
C PRO A 192 4.14 -17.46 1.47
N ASP A 193 3.61 -16.24 1.46
CA ASP A 193 2.55 -15.80 2.35
C ASP A 193 1.15 -16.00 1.71
N SER A 194 0.09 -15.75 2.49
CA SER A 194 -1.30 -15.91 2.03
C SER A 194 -1.64 -15.00 0.84
N CYS A 195 -1.08 -13.79 0.78
CA CYS A 195 -1.29 -12.84 -0.32
C CYS A 195 -0.65 -13.33 -1.63
N THR A 196 0.57 -13.87 -1.56
CA THR A 196 1.24 -14.50 -2.70
C THR A 196 0.44 -15.69 -3.19
N LEU A 197 0.06 -16.61 -2.30
CA LEU A 197 -0.70 -17.81 -2.66
C LEU A 197 -2.04 -17.45 -3.32
N SER A 198 -2.81 -16.53 -2.75
CA SER A 198 -4.08 -16.08 -3.33
C SER A 198 -3.90 -15.46 -4.72
N SER A 199 -2.85 -14.66 -4.93
CA SER A 199 -2.59 -13.99 -6.21
C SER A 199 -2.19 -14.96 -7.31
N VAL A 200 -1.35 -15.94 -6.98
CA VAL A 200 -0.92 -16.98 -7.93
C VAL A 200 -2.06 -17.94 -8.24
N VAL A 201 -2.87 -18.32 -7.25
CA VAL A 201 -4.09 -19.11 -7.46
C VAL A 201 -5.07 -18.37 -8.37
N SER A 202 -5.23 -17.05 -8.18
CA SER A 202 -6.05 -16.20 -9.05
C SER A 202 -5.49 -16.12 -10.48
N ALA A 203 -4.17 -16.09 -10.65
CA ALA A 203 -3.53 -16.17 -11.97
C ALA A 203 -3.81 -17.53 -12.65
N CYS A 204 -3.77 -18.64 -11.91
CA CYS A 204 -4.19 -19.96 -12.42
C CYS A 204 -5.67 -19.98 -12.84
N ALA A 205 -6.53 -19.32 -12.07
CA ALA A 205 -7.96 -19.22 -12.36
C ALA A 205 -8.21 -18.50 -13.70
N LYS A 206 -7.50 -17.39 -13.95
CA LYS A 206 -7.56 -16.63 -15.21
C LYS A 206 -7.02 -17.41 -16.41
N LEU A 207 -5.95 -18.18 -16.21
CA LEU A 207 -5.38 -19.05 -17.23
C LEU A 207 -6.18 -20.36 -17.43
N ALA A 208 -7.15 -20.65 -16.55
CA ALA A 208 -7.86 -21.92 -16.45
C ALA A 208 -6.88 -23.13 -16.44
N SER A 209 -5.74 -22.97 -15.75
CA SER A 209 -4.67 -23.97 -15.69
C SER A 209 -4.85 -24.90 -14.49
N THR A 210 -5.57 -26.00 -14.71
CA THR A 210 -5.88 -26.99 -13.67
C THR A 210 -4.62 -27.63 -13.06
N ASP A 211 -3.60 -27.90 -13.89
CA ASP A 211 -2.42 -28.63 -13.45
C ASP A 211 -1.54 -27.78 -12.52
N HIS A 212 -1.30 -26.51 -12.88
CA HIS A 212 -0.62 -25.56 -11.99
C HIS A 212 -1.46 -25.27 -10.73
N GLY A 213 -2.77 -25.11 -10.88
CA GLY A 213 -3.68 -24.90 -9.74
C GLY A 213 -3.64 -26.03 -8.72
N LYS A 214 -3.65 -27.29 -9.16
CA LYS A 214 -3.51 -28.47 -8.28
C LYS A 214 -2.14 -28.54 -7.60
N ALA A 215 -1.07 -28.21 -8.32
CA ALA A 215 0.27 -28.16 -7.74
C ALA A 215 0.40 -27.09 -6.64
N ILE A 216 -0.14 -25.89 -6.88
CA ILE A 216 -0.15 -24.80 -5.89
C ILE A 216 -1.03 -25.15 -4.70
N HIS A 217 -2.21 -25.76 -4.91
CA HIS A 217 -3.06 -26.22 -3.82
C HIS A 217 -2.35 -27.24 -2.92
N GLY A 218 -1.66 -28.24 -3.51
CA GLY A 218 -0.83 -29.16 -2.75
C GLY A 218 0.28 -28.46 -1.95
N LYS A 219 0.87 -27.40 -2.52
CA LYS A 219 1.87 -26.57 -1.82
C LYS A 219 1.26 -25.77 -0.67
N THR A 220 0.04 -25.23 -0.82
CA THR A 220 -0.71 -24.54 0.24
C THR A 220 -0.94 -25.46 1.45
N ILE A 221 -1.34 -26.71 1.21
CA ILE A 221 -1.52 -27.72 2.26
C ILE A 221 -0.19 -27.98 2.99
N LEU A 222 0.89 -28.18 2.25
CA LEU A 222 2.23 -28.40 2.84
C LEU A 222 2.73 -27.21 3.67
N ILE A 223 2.35 -25.98 3.31
CA ILE A 223 2.72 -24.76 4.04
C ILE A 223 1.88 -24.58 5.31
N GLY A 224 0.73 -25.26 5.42
CA GLY A 224 -0.24 -25.09 6.51
C GLY A 224 -1.12 -23.84 6.37
N SER A 225 -1.30 -23.32 5.15
CA SER A 225 -2.12 -22.13 4.87
C SER A 225 -3.54 -22.46 4.39
N GLU A 226 -4.00 -23.70 4.55
CA GLU A 226 -5.33 -24.16 4.12
C GLU A 226 -6.48 -23.54 4.93
N GLY A 227 -6.24 -23.19 6.20
CA GLY A 227 -7.22 -22.50 7.06
C GLY A 227 -7.38 -21.00 6.74
N ASP A 228 -6.54 -20.43 5.88
CA ASP A 228 -6.62 -19.02 5.52
C ASP A 228 -7.81 -18.75 4.58
N LEU A 229 -8.73 -17.88 5.03
CA LEU A 229 -9.97 -17.57 4.33
C LEU A 229 -9.73 -16.97 2.92
N LEU A 230 -8.67 -16.18 2.73
CA LEU A 230 -8.34 -15.56 1.45
C LEU A 230 -7.86 -16.62 0.45
N VAL A 231 -6.93 -17.48 0.88
CA VAL A 231 -6.38 -18.55 0.04
C VAL A 231 -7.45 -19.58 -0.32
N SER A 232 -8.25 -20.02 0.65
CA SER A 232 -9.34 -20.96 0.42
C SER A 232 -10.41 -20.40 -0.51
N THR A 233 -10.76 -19.12 -0.40
CA THR A 233 -11.70 -18.46 -1.33
C THR A 233 -11.13 -18.39 -2.76
N ALA A 234 -9.85 -18.06 -2.91
CA ALA A 234 -9.19 -18.04 -4.22
C ALA A 234 -9.13 -19.45 -4.85
N LEU A 235 -8.92 -20.49 -4.04
CA LEU A 235 -8.93 -21.88 -4.51
C LEU A 235 -10.32 -22.30 -5.00
N VAL A 236 -11.39 -21.94 -4.29
CA VAL A 236 -12.78 -22.17 -4.74
C VAL A 236 -13.02 -21.52 -6.11
N ASP A 237 -12.63 -20.25 -6.30
CA ASP A 237 -12.76 -19.56 -7.60
C ASP A 237 -11.92 -20.24 -8.70
N MET A 238 -10.69 -20.64 -8.39
CA MET A 238 -9.79 -21.30 -9.33
C MET A 238 -10.33 -22.64 -9.80
N TYR A 239 -10.74 -23.53 -8.89
CA TYR A 239 -11.33 -24.83 -9.26
C TYR A 239 -12.65 -24.64 -10.01
N SER A 240 -13.47 -23.66 -9.62
CA SER A 240 -14.71 -23.32 -10.31
C SER A 240 -14.48 -22.88 -11.75
N LYS A 241 -13.55 -21.94 -12.00
CA LYS A 241 -13.18 -21.48 -13.37
C LYS A 241 -12.47 -22.56 -14.18
N CYS A 242 -11.72 -23.45 -13.52
CA CYS A 242 -11.15 -24.64 -14.12
C CYS A 242 -12.18 -25.73 -14.43
N GLY A 243 -13.43 -25.59 -13.98
CA GLY A 243 -14.51 -26.54 -14.21
C GLY A 243 -14.49 -27.80 -13.37
N GLU A 244 -13.73 -27.80 -12.28
CA GLU A 244 -13.62 -28.90 -11.33
C GLU A 244 -14.50 -28.56 -10.10
N ILE A 245 -15.81 -28.46 -10.32
CA ILE A 245 -16.76 -27.96 -9.31
C ILE A 245 -16.78 -28.81 -8.03
N ARG A 246 -16.50 -30.12 -8.15
CA ARG A 246 -16.51 -31.05 -7.01
C ARG A 246 -15.38 -30.72 -6.04
N ASP A 247 -14.19 -30.45 -6.57
CA ASP A 247 -13.02 -30.04 -5.78
C ASP A 247 -13.29 -28.68 -5.11
N ALA A 248 -13.89 -27.73 -5.85
CA ALA A 248 -14.31 -26.44 -5.29
C ALA A 248 -15.31 -26.59 -4.13
N TRP A 249 -16.30 -27.48 -4.28
CA TRP A 249 -17.28 -27.77 -3.23
C TRP A 249 -16.66 -28.38 -1.98
N ILE A 250 -15.74 -29.34 -2.14
CA ILE A 250 -15.03 -29.98 -1.02
C ILE A 250 -14.28 -28.93 -0.21
N ILE A 251 -13.54 -28.03 -0.88
CA ILE A 251 -12.82 -26.93 -0.23
C ILE A 251 -13.82 -26.05 0.51
N PHE A 252 -14.88 -25.60 -0.16
CA PHE A 252 -15.91 -24.74 0.42
C PHE A 252 -16.55 -25.37 1.68
N THR A 253 -16.86 -26.66 1.68
CA THR A 253 -17.44 -27.36 2.84
C THR A 253 -16.46 -27.59 3.98
N ASN A 254 -15.15 -27.65 3.68
CA ASN A 254 -14.12 -27.85 4.69
C ASN A 254 -13.63 -26.54 5.34
N MET A 255 -14.02 -25.38 4.82
CA MET A 255 -13.70 -24.09 5.43
C MET A 255 -14.31 -23.95 6.84
N GLU A 256 -13.49 -23.58 7.82
CA GLU A 256 -13.91 -23.34 9.23
C GLU A 256 -14.84 -22.14 9.36
N SER A 257 -14.60 -21.09 8.58
CA SER A 257 -15.42 -19.88 8.50
C SER A 257 -15.66 -19.48 7.05
N ARG A 258 -16.83 -18.90 6.76
CA ARG A 258 -17.25 -18.48 5.42
C ARG A 258 -17.80 -17.06 5.47
N ASN A 259 -17.34 -16.20 4.58
CA ASN A 259 -17.84 -14.84 4.40
C ASN A 259 -18.60 -14.71 3.07
N VAL A 260 -19.24 -13.56 2.85
CA VAL A 260 -19.99 -13.26 1.61
C VAL A 260 -19.16 -13.54 0.34
N ILE A 261 -17.86 -13.24 0.35
CA ILE A 261 -16.96 -13.46 -0.80
C ILE A 261 -16.83 -14.96 -1.13
N SER A 262 -16.64 -15.82 -0.12
CA SER A 262 -16.54 -17.27 -0.33
C SER A 262 -17.86 -17.88 -0.84
N TRP A 263 -19.01 -17.40 -0.35
CA TRP A 263 -20.33 -17.79 -0.87
C TRP A 263 -20.52 -17.33 -2.32
N ASN A 264 -20.14 -16.10 -2.63
CA ASN A 264 -20.20 -15.53 -3.98
C ASN A 264 -19.36 -16.35 -4.97
N ALA A 265 -18.13 -16.73 -4.59
CA ALA A 265 -17.26 -17.55 -5.41
C ALA A 265 -17.91 -18.90 -5.77
N MET A 266 -18.58 -19.54 -4.80
CA MET A 266 -19.25 -20.83 -5.02
C MET A 266 -20.56 -20.70 -5.82
N ILE A 267 -21.41 -19.70 -5.51
CA ILE A 267 -22.66 -19.42 -6.26
C ILE A 267 -22.34 -19.13 -7.73
N MET A 268 -21.37 -18.25 -7.97
CA MET A 268 -20.90 -17.93 -9.31
C MET A 268 -20.25 -19.15 -9.98
N GLY A 269 -19.51 -19.97 -9.23
CA GLY A 269 -18.92 -21.22 -9.71
C GLY A 269 -19.97 -22.22 -10.21
N TYR A 270 -21.07 -22.42 -9.49
CA TYR A 270 -22.18 -23.26 -9.93
C TYR A 270 -22.86 -22.70 -11.19
N ALA A 271 -23.16 -21.39 -11.21
CA ALA A 271 -23.79 -20.73 -12.35
C ALA A 271 -22.94 -20.79 -13.63
N GLN A 272 -21.61 -20.62 -13.51
CA GLN A 272 -20.69 -20.69 -14.66
C GLN A 272 -20.56 -22.11 -15.23
N ASN A 273 -20.71 -23.14 -14.40
CA ASN A 273 -20.62 -24.54 -14.80
C ASN A 273 -21.99 -25.17 -15.17
N GLY A 274 -23.05 -24.36 -15.27
CA GLY A 274 -24.38 -24.81 -15.71
C GLY A 274 -25.16 -25.62 -14.68
N MET A 275 -24.80 -25.51 -13.40
CA MET A 275 -25.54 -26.05 -12.25
C MET A 275 -26.41 -24.93 -11.65
N ASP A 276 -27.27 -24.37 -12.49
CA ASP A 276 -27.99 -23.12 -12.18
C ASP A 276 -28.98 -23.30 -11.01
N ALA A 277 -29.65 -24.46 -10.92
CA ALA A 277 -30.56 -24.77 -9.81
C ALA A 277 -29.82 -24.90 -8.47
N ASP A 278 -28.60 -25.44 -8.48
CA ASP A 278 -27.78 -25.56 -7.26
C ASP A 278 -27.24 -24.19 -6.82
N ALA A 279 -26.92 -23.30 -7.77
CA ALA A 279 -26.53 -21.92 -7.48
C ALA A 279 -27.65 -21.15 -6.75
N LEU A 280 -28.90 -21.30 -7.20
CA LEU A 280 -30.07 -20.67 -6.57
C LEU A 280 -30.36 -21.26 -5.18
N GLN A 281 -30.24 -22.58 -5.02
CA GLN A 281 -30.37 -23.23 -3.70
C GLN A 281 -29.29 -22.76 -2.72
N LEU A 282 -28.06 -22.57 -3.22
CA LEU A 282 -26.95 -22.09 -2.40
C LEU A 282 -27.16 -20.63 -1.96
N PHE A 283 -27.73 -19.79 -2.82
CA PHE A 283 -28.16 -18.43 -2.46
C PHE A 283 -29.23 -18.43 -1.36
N GLU A 284 -30.27 -19.27 -1.49
CA GLU A 284 -31.30 -19.41 -0.45
C GLU A 284 -30.72 -19.92 0.88
N ARG A 285 -29.69 -20.78 0.83
CA ARG A 285 -28.96 -21.21 2.03
C ARG A 285 -28.16 -20.07 2.66
N MET A 286 -27.48 -19.24 1.85
CA MET A 286 -26.76 -18.05 2.32
C MET A 286 -27.69 -17.09 3.09
N LEU A 287 -28.91 -16.87 2.58
CA LEU A 287 -29.92 -16.06 3.26
C LEU A 287 -30.35 -16.67 4.62
N LYS A 288 -30.51 -17.99 4.69
CA LYS A 288 -30.83 -18.69 5.95
C LYS A 288 -29.72 -18.58 7.00
N GLU A 289 -28.47 -18.51 6.57
CA GLU A 289 -27.31 -18.30 7.44
C GLU A 289 -27.16 -16.81 7.86
N LYS A 290 -28.14 -15.95 7.55
CA LYS A 290 -28.20 -14.51 7.90
C LYS A 290 -27.02 -13.70 7.34
N LEU A 291 -26.44 -14.13 6.21
CA LEU A 291 -25.45 -13.35 5.49
C LEU A 291 -26.15 -12.41 4.50
N ASN A 292 -25.77 -11.13 4.53
CA ASN A 292 -26.32 -10.13 3.63
C ASN A 292 -25.72 -10.26 2.22
N PRO A 293 -26.52 -10.50 1.17
CA PRO A 293 -26.06 -10.49 -0.20
C PRO A 293 -25.52 -9.12 -0.62
N ASP A 294 -24.53 -9.11 -1.49
CA ASP A 294 -24.01 -7.90 -2.12
C ASP A 294 -24.35 -7.87 -3.62
N ASN A 295 -23.92 -6.82 -4.33
CA ASN A 295 -24.12 -6.72 -5.78
C ASN A 295 -23.45 -7.89 -6.54
N ILE A 296 -22.36 -8.48 -6.04
CA ILE A 296 -21.69 -9.59 -6.73
C ILE A 296 -22.52 -10.87 -6.58
N THR A 297 -23.16 -11.09 -5.43
CA THR A 297 -24.08 -12.22 -5.21
C THR A 297 -25.19 -12.22 -6.26
N PHE A 298 -25.82 -11.07 -6.50
CA PHE A 298 -26.93 -10.94 -7.44
C PHE A 298 -26.51 -11.09 -8.91
N VAL A 299 -25.27 -10.72 -9.29
CA VAL A 299 -24.74 -11.06 -10.62
C VAL A 299 -24.69 -12.59 -10.82
N GLY A 300 -24.23 -13.35 -9.81
CA GLY A 300 -24.21 -14.81 -9.85
C GLY A 300 -25.62 -15.42 -9.97
N VAL A 301 -26.56 -14.94 -9.17
CA VAL A 301 -27.97 -15.38 -9.17
C VAL A 301 -28.66 -15.07 -10.50
N LEU A 302 -28.56 -13.84 -11.01
CA LEU A 302 -29.18 -13.44 -12.27
C LEU A 302 -28.55 -14.15 -13.47
N SER A 303 -27.24 -14.47 -13.40
CA SER A 303 -26.57 -15.30 -14.41
C SER A 303 -27.11 -16.72 -14.42
N ALA A 304 -27.34 -17.32 -13.25
CA ALA A 304 -27.99 -18.64 -13.13
C ALA A 304 -29.42 -18.60 -13.71
N CYS A 305 -30.22 -17.57 -13.39
CA CYS A 305 -31.55 -17.39 -13.98
C CYS A 305 -31.50 -17.24 -15.51
N CYS A 306 -30.51 -16.51 -16.05
CA CYS A 306 -30.30 -16.37 -17.50
C CYS A 306 -29.98 -17.69 -18.20
N HIS A 307 -29.19 -18.56 -17.57
CA HIS A 307 -28.85 -19.87 -18.11
C HIS A 307 -30.01 -20.85 -18.04
N ALA A 308 -30.73 -20.89 -16.91
CA ALA A 308 -31.91 -21.72 -16.72
C ALA A 308 -33.17 -21.20 -17.44
N SER A 309 -33.10 -19.99 -18.02
CA SER A 309 -34.24 -19.29 -18.63
C SER A 309 -35.41 -19.04 -17.65
N PHE A 310 -35.09 -18.83 -16.37
CA PHE A 310 -36.06 -18.54 -15.31
C PHE A 310 -36.38 -17.04 -15.25
N ILE A 311 -37.25 -16.60 -16.15
CA ILE A 311 -37.57 -15.18 -16.35
C ILE A 311 -38.23 -14.57 -15.10
N GLU A 312 -39.25 -15.23 -14.54
CA GLU A 312 -40.00 -14.71 -13.39
C GLU A 312 -39.15 -14.62 -12.12
N GLU A 313 -38.28 -15.60 -11.91
CA GLU A 313 -37.34 -15.62 -10.78
C GLU A 313 -36.26 -14.55 -10.96
N GLY A 314 -35.72 -14.38 -12.18
CA GLY A 314 -34.80 -13.29 -12.51
C GLY A 314 -35.41 -11.91 -12.26
N ARG A 315 -36.68 -11.70 -12.62
CA ARG A 315 -37.42 -10.46 -12.29
C ARG A 315 -37.60 -10.27 -10.79
N LYS A 316 -37.94 -11.33 -10.06
CA LYS A 316 -38.10 -11.31 -8.60
C LYS A 316 -36.80 -10.90 -7.93
N TYR A 317 -35.69 -11.55 -8.26
CA TYR A 317 -34.39 -11.23 -7.68
C TYR A 317 -33.88 -9.85 -8.11
N PHE A 318 -34.11 -9.44 -9.36
CA PHE A 318 -33.72 -8.10 -9.80
C PHE A 318 -34.46 -6.98 -9.06
N ARG A 319 -35.75 -7.17 -8.73
CA ARG A 319 -36.51 -6.25 -7.87
C ARG A 319 -36.03 -6.29 -6.42
N SER A 320 -35.77 -7.48 -5.89
CA SER A 320 -35.33 -7.63 -4.49
C SER A 320 -34.01 -6.90 -4.20
N ILE A 321 -33.12 -6.72 -5.19
CA ILE A 321 -31.91 -5.89 -5.08
C ILE A 321 -32.24 -4.52 -4.47
N ARG A 322 -33.25 -3.83 -5.01
CA ARG A 322 -33.68 -2.51 -4.52
C ARG A 322 -34.62 -2.60 -3.33
N GLU A 323 -35.64 -3.44 -3.46
CA GLU A 323 -36.80 -3.43 -2.55
C GLU A 323 -36.50 -4.10 -1.21
N GLN A 324 -35.69 -5.17 -1.19
CA GLN A 324 -35.44 -5.98 0.00
C GLN A 324 -34.04 -5.76 0.59
N HIS A 325 -33.05 -5.47 -0.26
CA HIS A 325 -31.65 -5.33 0.16
C HIS A 325 -31.11 -3.89 0.10
N GLY A 326 -31.90 -2.92 -0.39
CA GLY A 326 -31.49 -1.51 -0.45
C GLY A 326 -30.29 -1.23 -1.37
N LEU A 327 -29.96 -2.16 -2.28
CA LEU A 327 -28.83 -2.05 -3.20
C LEU A 327 -29.26 -1.37 -4.52
N THR A 328 -28.35 -0.61 -5.12
CA THR A 328 -28.54 -0.05 -6.46
C THR A 328 -28.05 -1.01 -7.53
N PRO A 329 -28.88 -1.44 -8.50
CA PRO A 329 -28.46 -2.34 -9.56
C PRO A 329 -27.27 -1.80 -10.37
N SER A 330 -26.19 -2.58 -10.46
CA SER A 330 -25.01 -2.29 -11.26
C SER A 330 -25.26 -2.54 -12.76
N VAL A 331 -24.30 -2.12 -13.59
CA VAL A 331 -24.29 -2.38 -15.04
C VAL A 331 -24.37 -3.88 -15.33
N ASP A 332 -23.69 -4.71 -14.54
CA ASP A 332 -23.68 -6.17 -14.71
C ASP A 332 -25.06 -6.79 -14.46
N HIS A 333 -25.83 -6.28 -13.48
CA HIS A 333 -27.21 -6.72 -13.27
C HIS A 333 -28.10 -6.40 -14.47
N TYR A 334 -27.97 -5.20 -15.04
CA TYR A 334 -28.68 -4.82 -16.26
C TYR A 334 -28.25 -5.68 -17.45
N ALA A 335 -26.96 -5.97 -17.61
CA ALA A 335 -26.46 -6.87 -18.65
C ALA A 335 -27.04 -8.29 -18.52
N CYS A 336 -27.07 -8.86 -17.31
CA CYS A 336 -27.72 -10.14 -17.02
C CYS A 336 -29.22 -10.12 -17.38
N MET A 337 -29.94 -9.06 -17.02
CA MET A 337 -31.37 -8.91 -17.34
C MET A 337 -31.64 -8.74 -18.83
N ILE A 338 -30.81 -7.97 -19.54
CA ILE A 338 -30.90 -7.81 -21.01
C ILE A 338 -30.67 -9.16 -21.69
N ASN A 339 -29.69 -9.94 -21.24
CA ASN A 339 -29.45 -11.29 -21.76
C ASN A 339 -30.63 -12.24 -21.45
N LEU A 340 -31.21 -12.19 -20.26
CA LEU A 340 -32.37 -13.00 -19.86
C LEU A 340 -33.61 -12.69 -20.71
N LEU A 341 -34.00 -11.41 -20.79
CA LEU A 341 -35.17 -10.94 -21.57
C LEU A 341 -34.96 -11.04 -23.08
N GLY A 342 -33.72 -10.84 -23.52
CA GLY A 342 -33.31 -10.99 -24.90
C GLY A 342 -33.52 -12.40 -25.43
N ARG A 343 -33.13 -13.42 -24.66
CA ARG A 343 -33.33 -14.83 -25.03
C ARG A 343 -34.80 -15.24 -25.09
N SER A 344 -35.67 -14.55 -24.36
CA SER A 344 -37.12 -14.78 -24.42
C SER A 344 -37.83 -14.02 -25.55
N LYS A 345 -37.07 -13.39 -26.46
CA LYS A 345 -37.56 -12.59 -27.61
C LYS A 345 -38.41 -11.37 -27.22
N ASN A 346 -38.34 -10.89 -25.98
CA ASN A 346 -39.08 -9.70 -25.51
C ASN A 346 -38.28 -8.42 -25.78
N MET A 347 -38.03 -8.10 -27.06
CA MET A 347 -37.14 -6.99 -27.45
C MET A 347 -37.64 -5.62 -27.00
N ASN A 348 -38.96 -5.39 -27.02
CA ASN A 348 -39.55 -4.11 -26.59
C ASN A 348 -39.25 -3.82 -25.12
N GLU A 349 -39.34 -4.85 -24.27
CA GLU A 349 -39.08 -4.73 -22.84
C GLU A 349 -37.59 -4.51 -22.54
N VAL A 350 -36.70 -5.13 -23.33
CA VAL A 350 -35.26 -4.84 -23.27
C VAL A 350 -34.98 -3.37 -23.59
N VAL A 351 -35.64 -2.84 -24.62
CA VAL A 351 -35.52 -1.42 -25.00
C VAL A 351 -36.06 -0.51 -23.89
N ASP A 352 -37.18 -0.86 -23.27
CA ASP A 352 -37.74 -0.09 -22.15
C ASP A 352 -36.84 -0.14 -20.92
N LEU A 353 -36.24 -1.29 -20.62
CA LEU A 353 -35.23 -1.42 -19.56
C LEU A 353 -34.02 -0.52 -19.83
N ILE A 354 -33.52 -0.49 -21.07
CA ILE A 354 -32.43 0.38 -21.52
C ILE A 354 -32.81 1.87 -21.47
N LYS A 355 -34.06 2.23 -21.77
CA LYS A 355 -34.54 3.62 -21.69
C LYS A 355 -34.67 4.11 -20.25
N ASN A 356 -35.10 3.22 -19.35
CA ASN A 356 -35.37 3.51 -17.94
C ASN A 356 -34.13 3.35 -17.04
N MET A 357 -33.04 2.76 -17.54
CA MET A 357 -31.80 2.70 -16.79
C MET A 357 -31.20 4.10 -16.60
N GLN A 358 -30.64 4.34 -15.41
CA GLN A 358 -29.97 5.61 -15.09
C GLN A 358 -28.63 5.77 -15.82
N ILE A 359 -28.01 4.66 -16.26
CA ILE A 359 -26.69 4.61 -16.89
C ILE A 359 -26.84 4.36 -18.41
N LYS A 360 -27.29 5.38 -19.16
CA LYS A 360 -27.70 5.21 -20.58
C LYS A 360 -26.56 4.99 -21.58
N ARG A 361 -25.34 5.41 -21.24
CA ARG A 361 -24.19 5.47 -22.16
C ARG A 361 -23.06 4.54 -21.72
N ASN A 362 -23.32 3.24 -21.66
CA ASN A 362 -22.35 2.22 -21.25
C ASN A 362 -22.10 1.19 -22.37
N TYR A 363 -20.82 0.92 -22.68
CA TYR A 363 -20.42 0.00 -23.75
C TYR A 363 -20.93 -1.44 -23.53
N LEU A 364 -20.82 -1.98 -22.30
CA LEU A 364 -21.22 -3.36 -21.98
C LEU A 364 -22.72 -3.60 -22.23
N ILE A 365 -23.56 -2.62 -21.92
CA ILE A 365 -25.00 -2.72 -22.15
C ILE A 365 -25.33 -2.78 -23.64
N TRP A 366 -24.75 -1.88 -24.44
CA TRP A 366 -25.01 -1.84 -25.87
C TRP A 366 -24.37 -3.01 -26.62
N SER A 367 -23.21 -3.51 -26.16
CA SER A 367 -22.58 -4.70 -26.73
C SER A 367 -23.35 -5.97 -26.40
N THR A 368 -23.86 -6.10 -25.17
CA THR A 368 -24.77 -7.17 -24.76
C THR A 368 -26.08 -7.12 -25.57
N PHE A 369 -26.65 -5.93 -25.75
CA PHE A 369 -27.86 -5.75 -26.56
C PHE A 369 -27.63 -6.12 -28.03
N LEU A 370 -26.51 -5.70 -28.64
CA LEU A 370 -26.14 -6.10 -29.99
C LEU A 370 -25.97 -7.62 -30.12
N ALA A 371 -25.36 -8.27 -29.12
CA ALA A 371 -25.22 -9.71 -29.07
C ALA A 371 -26.57 -10.45 -28.98
N VAL A 372 -27.53 -9.91 -28.22
CA VAL A 372 -28.92 -10.38 -28.15
C VAL A 372 -29.63 -10.21 -29.49
N CYS A 373 -29.51 -9.03 -30.14
CA CYS A 373 -30.11 -8.78 -31.45
C CYS A 373 -29.59 -9.77 -32.50
N ARG A 374 -28.30 -10.13 -32.43
CA ARG A 374 -27.70 -11.19 -33.29
C ARG A 374 -28.36 -12.55 -33.07
N ILE A 375 -28.65 -12.93 -31.83
CA ILE A 375 -29.32 -14.21 -31.52
C ILE A 375 -30.74 -14.23 -32.07
N ASN A 376 -31.44 -13.10 -31.99
CA ASN A 376 -32.84 -12.97 -32.40
C ASN A 376 -33.02 -12.64 -33.89
N GLY A 377 -31.95 -12.29 -34.61
CA GLY A 377 -31.99 -11.86 -36.01
C GLY A 377 -32.60 -10.45 -36.19
N ASP A 378 -32.63 -9.63 -35.14
CA ASP A 378 -33.27 -8.32 -35.14
C ASP A 378 -32.30 -7.24 -35.68
N ILE A 379 -32.42 -6.94 -36.97
CA ILE A 379 -31.52 -5.99 -37.65
C ILE A 379 -31.78 -4.55 -37.20
N GLU A 380 -33.04 -4.18 -36.95
CA GLU A 380 -33.43 -2.81 -36.64
C GLU A 380 -32.82 -2.36 -35.30
N HIS A 381 -33.01 -3.18 -34.26
CA HIS A 381 -32.40 -2.91 -32.95
C HIS A 381 -30.88 -3.12 -32.96
N ALA A 382 -30.35 -4.01 -33.81
CA ALA A 382 -28.90 -4.15 -34.00
C ALA A 382 -28.26 -2.89 -34.60
N GLU A 383 -28.90 -2.24 -35.58
CA GLU A 383 -28.43 -0.97 -36.14
C GLU A 383 -28.42 0.14 -35.09
N MET A 384 -29.46 0.20 -34.24
CA MET A 384 -29.53 1.11 -33.10
C MET A 384 -28.38 0.86 -32.11
N ALA A 385 -28.16 -0.39 -31.69
CA ALA A 385 -27.11 -0.74 -30.75
C ALA A 385 -25.72 -0.47 -31.33
N ALA A 386 -25.48 -0.84 -32.59
CA ALA A 386 -24.22 -0.61 -33.28
C ALA A 386 -23.93 0.89 -33.47
N LYS A 387 -24.94 1.72 -33.75
CA LYS A 387 -24.76 3.17 -33.83
C LYS A 387 -24.27 3.75 -32.50
N GLN A 388 -24.88 3.33 -31.38
CA GLN A 388 -24.42 3.74 -30.05
C GLN A 388 -22.99 3.24 -29.76
N LEU A 389 -22.66 2.01 -30.14
CA LEU A 389 -21.30 1.46 -29.99
C LEU A 389 -20.25 2.18 -30.85
N PHE A 390 -20.59 2.56 -32.08
CA PHE A 390 -19.70 3.33 -32.97
C PHE A 390 -19.45 4.75 -32.49
N GLU A 391 -20.33 5.30 -31.66
CA GLU A 391 -20.15 6.59 -30.96
C GLU A 391 -19.35 6.42 -29.67
N LEU A 392 -19.52 5.28 -28.97
CA LEU A 392 -18.81 4.95 -27.72
C LEU A 392 -17.35 4.55 -27.94
N ASP A 393 -17.08 3.62 -28.85
CA ASP A 393 -15.74 3.19 -29.25
C ASP A 393 -15.66 2.96 -30.77
N PRO A 394 -15.20 3.97 -31.53
CA PRO A 394 -15.07 3.89 -32.98
C PRO A 394 -13.97 2.92 -33.48
N LEU A 395 -13.03 2.53 -32.62
CA LEU A 395 -11.85 1.73 -33.00
C LEU A 395 -12.05 0.24 -32.75
N ASP A 396 -13.04 -0.13 -31.94
CA ASP A 396 -13.37 -1.53 -31.69
C ASP A 396 -13.97 -2.19 -32.95
N SER A 397 -13.32 -3.25 -33.41
CA SER A 397 -13.73 -4.03 -34.57
C SER A 397 -14.96 -4.92 -34.34
N GLY A 398 -15.28 -5.26 -33.09
CA GLY A 398 -16.33 -6.21 -32.73
C GLY A 398 -17.72 -5.86 -33.29
N PRO A 399 -18.26 -4.67 -33.00
CA PRO A 399 -19.58 -4.22 -33.46
C PRO A 399 -19.68 -4.13 -34.99
N TYR A 400 -18.61 -3.68 -35.67
CA TYR A 400 -18.57 -3.62 -37.14
C TYR A 400 -18.66 -5.01 -37.76
N ILE A 401 -17.89 -5.96 -37.24
CA ILE A 401 -17.89 -7.34 -37.72
C ILE A 401 -19.24 -8.00 -37.41
N MET A 402 -19.80 -7.78 -36.22
CA MET A 402 -21.07 -8.37 -35.81
C MET A 402 -22.22 -7.89 -36.70
N LEU A 403 -22.34 -6.57 -36.94
CA LEU A 403 -23.37 -6.01 -37.81
C LEU A 403 -23.14 -6.41 -39.28
N SER A 404 -21.89 -6.42 -39.76
CA SER A 404 -21.54 -6.90 -41.10
C SER A 404 -21.94 -8.37 -41.30
N ASN A 405 -21.76 -9.21 -40.28
CA ASN A 405 -22.16 -10.61 -40.34
C ASN A 405 -23.70 -10.75 -40.37
N MET A 406 -24.43 -9.93 -39.63
CA MET A 406 -25.90 -9.90 -39.69
C MET A 406 -26.41 -9.47 -41.06
N TYR A 407 -25.81 -8.45 -41.70
CA TYR A 407 -26.16 -8.07 -43.06
C TYR A 407 -25.86 -9.16 -44.09
N ALA A 408 -24.73 -9.85 -43.94
CA ALA A 408 -24.36 -10.95 -44.82
C ALA A 408 -25.35 -12.13 -44.69
N ALA A 409 -25.77 -12.46 -43.47
CA ALA A 409 -26.78 -13.50 -43.22
C ALA A 409 -28.14 -13.19 -43.87
N CYS A 410 -28.45 -11.90 -44.08
CA CYS A 410 -29.67 -11.45 -44.75
C CYS A 410 -29.47 -11.11 -46.24
N GLY A 411 -28.32 -11.45 -46.83
CA GLY A 411 -28.01 -11.21 -48.25
C GLY A 411 -27.81 -9.73 -48.62
N GLN A 412 -27.67 -8.82 -47.66
CA GLN A 412 -27.53 -7.38 -47.89
C GLN A 412 -26.07 -6.98 -48.15
N TRP A 413 -25.49 -7.47 -49.25
CA TRP A 413 -24.07 -7.28 -49.60
C TRP A 413 -23.64 -5.82 -49.76
N ASN A 414 -24.55 -4.93 -50.18
CA ASN A 414 -24.29 -3.48 -50.26
C ASN A 414 -23.97 -2.88 -48.88
N LYS A 415 -24.71 -3.28 -47.83
CA LYS A 415 -24.45 -2.83 -46.46
C LYS A 415 -23.17 -3.46 -45.88
N VAL A 416 -22.85 -4.70 -46.25
CA VAL A 416 -21.57 -5.36 -45.91
C VAL A 416 -20.38 -4.58 -46.51
N ALA A 417 -20.47 -4.20 -47.78
CA ALA A 417 -19.46 -3.38 -48.44
C ALA A 417 -19.31 -2.01 -47.77
N SER A 418 -20.43 -1.35 -47.43
CA SER A 418 -20.44 -0.09 -46.66
C SER A 418 -19.73 -0.25 -45.30
N MET A 419 -20.00 -1.32 -44.55
CA MET A 419 -19.31 -1.58 -43.28
C MET A 419 -17.81 -1.79 -43.45
N ARG A 420 -17.38 -2.52 -44.50
CA ARG A 420 -15.96 -2.72 -44.80
C ARG A 420 -15.25 -1.42 -45.20
N SER A 421 -15.91 -0.56 -45.99
CA SER A 421 -15.38 0.78 -46.33
C SER A 421 -15.26 1.64 -45.07
N ARG A 422 -16.28 1.64 -44.21
CA ARG A 422 -16.29 2.39 -42.94
C ARG A 422 -15.20 1.90 -41.97
N MET A 423 -14.93 0.60 -41.92
CA MET A 423 -13.80 0.03 -41.17
C MET A 423 -12.44 0.49 -41.73
N LYS A 424 -12.29 0.56 -43.07
CA LYS A 424 -11.06 1.06 -43.73
C LYS A 424 -10.85 2.55 -43.48
N GLU A 425 -11.86 3.38 -43.66
CA GLU A 425 -11.80 4.84 -43.40
C GLU A 425 -11.38 5.14 -41.96
N ARG A 426 -11.88 4.35 -41.00
CA ARG A 426 -11.58 4.51 -39.57
C ARG A 426 -10.33 3.75 -39.09
N ASN A 427 -9.58 3.11 -39.99
CA ASN A 427 -8.38 2.30 -39.68
C ASN A 427 -8.61 1.18 -38.64
N VAL A 428 -9.81 0.59 -38.63
CA VAL A 428 -10.16 -0.51 -37.71
C VAL A 428 -9.52 -1.81 -38.19
N ARG A 429 -8.67 -2.44 -37.36
CA ARG A 429 -7.97 -3.69 -37.70
C ARG A 429 -8.71 -4.91 -37.15
N LYS A 430 -8.89 -5.93 -38.00
CA LYS A 430 -9.42 -7.24 -37.59
C LYS A 430 -8.31 -8.11 -36.99
N TYR A 431 -8.53 -8.67 -35.81
CA TYR A 431 -7.63 -9.66 -35.23
C TYR A 431 -7.72 -11.00 -35.96
N ALA A 432 -6.56 -11.62 -36.24
CA ALA A 432 -6.51 -12.94 -36.85
C ALA A 432 -7.01 -14.02 -35.87
N ALA A 433 -7.91 -14.89 -36.32
CA ALA A 433 -8.38 -16.03 -35.54
C ALA A 433 -7.34 -17.15 -35.57
N TYR A 434 -6.95 -17.68 -34.41
CA TYR A 434 -6.05 -18.82 -34.32
C TYR A 434 -6.40 -19.72 -33.13
N SER A 435 -6.06 -20.99 -33.25
CA SER A 435 -6.19 -22.00 -32.20
C SER A 435 -4.82 -22.51 -31.83
N TRP A 436 -4.62 -22.94 -30.59
CA TRP A 436 -3.36 -23.56 -30.19
C TRP A 436 -3.55 -24.72 -29.23
N ILE A 437 -2.54 -25.58 -29.19
CA ILE A 437 -2.48 -26.75 -28.33
C ILE A 437 -1.09 -26.85 -27.73
N GLU A 438 -1.03 -27.25 -26.47
CA GLU A 438 0.21 -27.48 -25.74
C GLU A 438 0.50 -28.98 -25.65
N ILE A 439 1.64 -29.39 -26.18
CA ILE A 439 2.15 -30.77 -26.14
C ILE A 439 3.62 -30.69 -25.73
N ASN A 440 4.01 -31.43 -24.69
CA ASN A 440 5.39 -31.49 -24.18
C ASN A 440 6.01 -30.10 -23.89
N ASN A 441 5.28 -29.22 -23.20
CA ASN A 441 5.66 -27.82 -22.91
C ASN A 441 5.97 -26.96 -24.15
N LYS A 442 5.45 -27.33 -25.33
CA LYS A 442 5.52 -26.51 -26.55
C LYS A 442 4.12 -26.14 -27.02
N VAL A 443 3.94 -24.86 -27.30
CA VAL A 443 2.68 -24.32 -27.83
C VAL A 443 2.71 -24.35 -29.35
N HIS A 444 1.80 -25.10 -29.95
CA HIS A 444 1.62 -25.18 -31.39
C HIS A 444 0.40 -24.36 -31.80
N LYS A 445 0.61 -23.30 -32.57
CA LYS A 445 -0.43 -22.38 -33.05
C LYS A 445 -0.83 -22.74 -34.48
N PHE A 446 -2.13 -22.65 -34.76
CA PHE A 446 -2.74 -22.94 -36.05
C PHE A 446 -3.68 -21.79 -36.44
N VAL A 447 -3.55 -21.32 -37.67
CA VAL A 447 -4.52 -20.41 -38.32
C VAL A 447 -5.41 -21.24 -39.26
N SER A 448 -6.53 -20.69 -39.75
CA SER A 448 -7.31 -21.37 -40.79
C SER A 448 -6.48 -21.55 -42.07
N ASP A 449 -6.54 -22.73 -42.68
CA ASP A 449 -5.73 -23.20 -43.81
C ASP A 449 -4.20 -23.05 -43.62
N ASP A 450 -3.75 -23.23 -42.38
CA ASP A 450 -2.34 -23.09 -42.02
C ASP A 450 -1.48 -24.29 -42.51
N LYS A 451 -0.46 -23.96 -43.31
CA LYS A 451 0.52 -24.91 -43.86
C LYS A 451 1.92 -24.75 -43.28
N SER A 452 2.09 -23.90 -42.26
CA SER A 452 3.39 -23.56 -41.68
C SER A 452 3.96 -24.66 -40.76
N HIS A 453 3.13 -25.60 -40.30
CA HIS A 453 3.55 -26.61 -39.33
C HIS A 453 4.45 -27.69 -39.96
N PRO A 454 5.55 -28.14 -39.31
CA PRO A 454 6.43 -29.17 -39.87
C PRO A 454 5.73 -30.51 -40.19
N GLN A 455 4.63 -30.81 -39.51
CA GLN A 455 3.83 -32.03 -39.70
C GLN A 455 2.52 -31.80 -40.48
N THR A 456 2.39 -30.70 -41.23
CA THR A 456 1.17 -30.31 -41.96
C THR A 456 0.58 -31.47 -42.77
N LYS A 457 1.40 -32.22 -43.52
CA LYS A 457 0.92 -33.35 -44.33
C LYS A 457 0.16 -34.40 -43.49
N LYS A 458 0.72 -34.80 -42.34
CA LYS A 458 0.09 -35.77 -41.43
C LYS A 458 -1.20 -35.22 -40.80
N ILE A 459 -1.23 -33.93 -40.48
CA ILE A 459 -2.40 -33.26 -39.89
C ILE A 459 -3.55 -33.22 -40.89
N TYR A 460 -3.28 -32.87 -42.15
CA TYR A 460 -4.28 -32.84 -43.21
C TYR A 460 -4.77 -34.24 -43.60
N ASP A 461 -3.87 -35.24 -43.62
CA ASP A 461 -4.24 -36.64 -43.88
C ASP A 461 -5.19 -37.17 -42.78
N GLU A 462 -4.88 -36.92 -41.50
CA GLU A 462 -5.72 -37.34 -40.38
C GLU A 462 -7.06 -36.59 -40.36
N LEU A 463 -7.06 -35.29 -40.67
CA LEU A 463 -8.29 -34.52 -40.77
C LEU A 463 -9.19 -35.02 -41.90
N SER A 464 -8.61 -35.39 -43.05
CA SER A 464 -9.33 -35.99 -44.17
C SER A 464 -9.94 -37.35 -43.79
N ARG A 465 -9.16 -38.18 -43.08
CA ARG A 465 -9.62 -39.47 -42.54
C ARG A 465 -10.81 -39.29 -41.58
N LEU A 466 -10.74 -38.32 -40.68
CA LEU A 466 -11.82 -38.00 -39.74
C LEU A 466 -13.06 -37.49 -40.47
N MET A 467 -12.90 -36.59 -41.45
CA MET A 467 -14.03 -36.05 -42.22
C MET A 467 -14.84 -37.12 -42.94
N VAL A 468 -14.19 -38.16 -43.50
CA VAL A 468 -14.89 -39.29 -44.11
C VAL A 468 -15.70 -40.06 -43.08
N LYS A 469 -15.09 -40.44 -41.95
CA LYS A 469 -15.77 -41.18 -40.87
C LYS A 469 -16.93 -40.42 -40.23
N LEU A 470 -16.78 -39.11 -40.07
CA LEU A 470 -17.81 -38.27 -39.46
C LEU A 470 -19.02 -38.11 -40.39
N LYS A 471 -18.80 -38.08 -41.71
CA LYS A 471 -19.89 -38.07 -42.71
C LYS A 471 -20.72 -39.36 -42.66
N GLU A 472 -20.08 -40.51 -42.47
CA GLU A 472 -20.77 -41.80 -42.29
C GLU A 472 -21.66 -41.81 -41.03
N GLU A 473 -21.27 -41.08 -39.98
CA GLU A 473 -22.03 -40.91 -38.73
C GLU A 473 -23.06 -39.76 -38.75
N GLY A 474 -23.23 -39.09 -39.91
CA GLY A 474 -24.24 -38.05 -40.10
C GLY A 474 -23.80 -36.61 -39.83
N TYR A 475 -22.49 -36.33 -39.72
CA TYR A 475 -21.98 -34.96 -39.69
C TYR A 475 -21.92 -34.36 -41.11
N ASN A 476 -22.62 -33.24 -41.33
CA ASN A 476 -22.56 -32.47 -42.56
C ASN A 476 -22.08 -31.03 -42.27
N PRO A 477 -21.02 -30.52 -42.93
CA PRO A 477 -20.56 -29.16 -42.71
C PRO A 477 -21.64 -28.12 -43.03
N ASP A 478 -21.93 -27.23 -42.09
CA ASP A 478 -22.96 -26.20 -42.27
C ASP A 478 -22.43 -25.01 -43.08
N THR A 479 -22.73 -25.01 -44.39
CA THR A 479 -22.29 -23.97 -45.34
C THR A 479 -22.92 -22.60 -45.09
N ASN A 480 -24.02 -22.52 -44.33
CA ASN A 480 -24.67 -21.27 -43.96
C ASN A 480 -23.83 -20.41 -43.01
N LEU A 481 -22.80 -20.98 -42.38
CA LEU A 481 -21.89 -20.27 -41.49
C LEU A 481 -20.79 -19.50 -42.22
N VAL A 482 -20.64 -19.69 -43.54
CA VAL A 482 -19.68 -18.95 -44.38
C VAL A 482 -20.34 -17.72 -44.97
N LEU A 483 -20.08 -16.57 -44.35
CA LEU A 483 -20.63 -15.27 -44.73
C LEU A 483 -19.77 -14.57 -45.82
N HIS A 484 -19.29 -15.35 -46.79
CA HIS A 484 -18.51 -14.88 -47.94
C HIS A 484 -19.29 -15.15 -49.23
N ASP A 485 -19.20 -14.20 -50.18
CA ASP A 485 -19.81 -14.32 -51.51
C ASP A 485 -18.93 -15.20 -52.41
N VAL A 486 -18.98 -16.52 -52.17
CA VAL A 486 -18.15 -17.55 -52.82
C VAL A 486 -19.01 -18.77 -53.17
N GLY A 487 -18.55 -19.59 -54.11
CA GLY A 487 -19.30 -20.76 -54.56
C GLY A 487 -19.45 -21.83 -53.47
N GLU A 488 -20.48 -22.68 -53.57
CA GLU A 488 -20.81 -23.66 -52.52
C GLU A 488 -19.67 -24.65 -52.23
N LYS A 489 -18.85 -24.98 -53.25
CA LYS A 489 -17.63 -25.80 -53.10
C LYS A 489 -16.56 -25.10 -52.25
N GLU A 490 -16.35 -23.82 -52.46
CA GLU A 490 -15.35 -23.02 -51.74
C GLU A 490 -15.77 -22.78 -50.27
N LYS A 491 -17.09 -22.69 -50.01
CA LYS A 491 -17.62 -22.65 -48.63
C LYS A 491 -17.30 -23.92 -47.85
N VAL A 492 -17.47 -25.08 -48.48
CA VAL A 492 -17.17 -26.38 -47.85
C VAL A 492 -15.67 -26.51 -47.56
N GLU A 493 -14.81 -26.11 -48.48
CA GLU A 493 -13.35 -26.14 -48.26
C GLU A 493 -12.93 -25.19 -47.13
N SER A 494 -13.47 -23.97 -47.09
CA SER A 494 -13.17 -22.99 -46.04
C SER A 494 -13.49 -23.51 -44.63
N ILE A 495 -14.67 -24.13 -44.45
CA ILE A 495 -15.10 -24.71 -43.16
C ILE A 495 -14.27 -25.93 -42.76
N SER A 496 -13.76 -26.67 -43.75
CA SER A 496 -13.05 -27.92 -43.52
C SER A 496 -11.70 -27.71 -42.85
N TYR A 497 -11.03 -26.58 -43.10
CA TYR A 497 -9.68 -26.29 -42.62
C TYR A 497 -9.63 -25.14 -41.60
N HIS A 498 -10.65 -25.04 -40.74
CA HIS A 498 -10.61 -24.13 -39.60
C HIS A 498 -9.48 -24.48 -38.61
N SER A 499 -8.92 -23.45 -37.99
CA SER A 499 -7.81 -23.56 -37.03
C SER A 499 -8.04 -24.61 -35.93
N GLU A 500 -9.28 -24.75 -35.45
CA GLU A 500 -9.67 -25.68 -34.41
C GLU A 500 -9.56 -27.14 -34.85
N LYS A 501 -9.94 -27.43 -36.10
CA LYS A 501 -9.90 -28.78 -36.67
C LYS A 501 -8.46 -29.23 -36.90
N LEU A 502 -7.60 -28.32 -37.35
CA LEU A 502 -6.16 -28.54 -37.49
C LEU A 502 -5.49 -28.82 -36.14
N ALA A 503 -5.79 -28.00 -35.13
CA ALA A 503 -5.28 -28.21 -33.76
C ALA A 503 -5.75 -29.53 -33.16
N LEU A 504 -7.01 -29.94 -33.41
CA LEU A 504 -7.55 -31.21 -32.95
C LEU A 504 -6.90 -32.41 -33.64
N ALA A 505 -6.76 -32.37 -34.96
CA ALA A 505 -6.08 -33.42 -35.72
C ALA A 505 -4.64 -33.60 -35.20
N PHE A 506 -3.91 -32.50 -34.98
CA PHE A 506 -2.59 -32.57 -34.37
C PHE A 506 -2.61 -33.15 -32.94
N GLY A 507 -3.56 -32.73 -32.11
CA GLY A 507 -3.72 -33.26 -30.75
C GLY A 507 -4.03 -34.76 -30.69
N LEU A 508 -4.81 -35.27 -31.65
CA LEU A 508 -5.12 -36.71 -31.76
C LEU A 508 -3.92 -37.53 -32.23
N ILE A 509 -3.06 -36.97 -33.09
CA ILE A 509 -1.80 -37.60 -33.53
C ILE A 509 -0.80 -37.68 -32.38
N SER A 510 -0.70 -36.62 -31.58
CA SER A 510 0.38 -36.45 -30.61
C SER A 510 0.09 -36.97 -29.20
N LYS A 511 -1.18 -37.21 -28.83
CA LYS A 511 -1.54 -37.68 -27.48
C LYS A 511 -1.99 -39.15 -27.43
N PRO A 512 -1.61 -39.91 -26.37
CA PRO A 512 -2.05 -41.30 -26.15
C PRO A 512 -3.58 -41.47 -26.09
N GLN A 513 -4.03 -42.70 -26.33
CA GLN A 513 -5.45 -43.01 -26.59
C GLN A 513 -6.45 -42.66 -25.49
N ASN A 514 -5.97 -42.54 -24.24
CA ASN A 514 -6.81 -42.27 -23.06
C ASN A 514 -6.70 -40.84 -22.52
N MET A 515 -5.95 -39.94 -23.17
CA MET A 515 -5.74 -38.58 -22.67
C MET A 515 -6.66 -37.57 -23.38
N PRO A 516 -7.35 -36.67 -22.64
CA PRO A 516 -8.14 -35.59 -23.23
C PRO A 516 -7.25 -34.56 -23.95
N VAL A 517 -7.73 -34.05 -25.07
CA VAL A 517 -7.00 -33.11 -25.96
C VAL A 517 -7.46 -31.69 -25.70
N LYS A 518 -6.80 -30.88 -24.88
CA LYS A 518 -7.21 -29.47 -24.65
C LYS A 518 -6.76 -28.58 -25.82
N ILE A 519 -7.66 -27.78 -26.38
CA ILE A 519 -7.36 -26.81 -27.45
C ILE A 519 -7.78 -25.45 -26.94
N VAL A 520 -7.03 -24.39 -27.22
CA VAL A 520 -7.39 -23.04 -26.79
C VAL A 520 -7.58 -22.17 -28.02
N LYS A 521 -8.62 -21.31 -28.02
CA LYS A 521 -8.90 -20.41 -29.14
C LYS A 521 -8.94 -18.97 -28.66
N ASN A 522 -8.42 -18.04 -29.48
CA ASN A 522 -8.46 -16.61 -29.15
C ASN A 522 -9.85 -15.97 -29.37
N ILE A 523 -10.76 -16.63 -30.10
CA ILE A 523 -12.13 -16.18 -30.39
C ILE A 523 -13.16 -17.30 -30.16
N ARG A 524 -14.45 -17.00 -30.26
CA ARG A 524 -15.53 -18.01 -30.18
C ARG A 524 -15.37 -19.09 -31.27
N VAL A 525 -15.55 -20.34 -30.88
CA VAL A 525 -15.58 -21.49 -31.79
C VAL A 525 -16.87 -21.41 -32.63
N CYS A 526 -16.76 -21.62 -33.94
CA CYS A 526 -17.96 -21.60 -34.79
C CYS A 526 -18.83 -22.84 -34.53
N GLY A 527 -20.13 -22.73 -34.84
CA GLY A 527 -21.10 -23.81 -34.58
C GLY A 527 -20.72 -25.14 -35.25
N ASP A 528 -20.21 -25.08 -36.47
CA ASP A 528 -19.74 -26.25 -37.20
C ASP A 528 -18.53 -26.93 -36.52
N CYS A 529 -17.53 -26.17 -36.08
CA CYS A 529 -16.38 -26.73 -35.37
C CYS A 529 -16.79 -27.34 -34.03
N HIS A 530 -17.80 -26.77 -33.37
CA HIS A 530 -18.38 -27.33 -32.16
C HIS A 530 -19.10 -28.66 -32.44
N LEU A 531 -19.93 -28.75 -33.49
CA LEU A 531 -20.55 -30.01 -33.91
C LEU A 531 -19.50 -31.06 -34.28
N PHE A 532 -18.52 -30.68 -35.09
CA PHE A 532 -17.41 -31.54 -35.51
C PHE A 532 -16.73 -32.21 -34.31
N MET A 533 -16.40 -31.43 -33.28
CA MET A 533 -15.79 -31.95 -32.04
C MET A 533 -16.68 -32.94 -31.29
N LYS A 534 -17.98 -32.64 -31.18
CA LYS A 534 -18.94 -33.55 -30.53
C LYS A 534 -18.97 -34.92 -31.24
N PHE A 535 -19.02 -34.92 -32.57
CA PHE A 535 -18.98 -36.16 -33.35
C PHE A 535 -17.62 -36.86 -33.24
N VAL A 536 -16.50 -36.14 -33.25
CA VAL A 536 -15.17 -36.74 -33.00
C VAL A 536 -15.12 -37.42 -31.63
N SER A 537 -15.74 -36.85 -30.59
CA SER A 537 -15.82 -37.49 -29.26
C SER A 537 -16.53 -38.81 -29.28
N LYS A 538 -17.69 -38.81 -29.94
CA LYS A 538 -18.54 -39.99 -30.07
C LYS A 538 -17.80 -41.10 -30.83
N VAL A 539 -17.14 -40.75 -31.94
CA VAL A 539 -16.44 -41.71 -32.80
C VAL A 539 -15.15 -42.23 -32.18
N THR A 540 -14.41 -41.39 -31.43
CA THR A 540 -13.11 -41.78 -30.86
C THR A 540 -13.21 -42.38 -29.46
N GLY A 541 -14.37 -42.29 -28.79
CA GLY A 541 -14.55 -42.72 -27.40
C GLY A 541 -13.72 -41.92 -26.38
N ARG A 542 -13.03 -40.86 -26.82
CA ARG A 542 -12.25 -39.97 -25.95
C ARG A 542 -13.16 -38.83 -25.47
N PRO A 543 -13.16 -38.49 -24.16
CA PRO A 543 -13.80 -37.26 -23.70
C PRO A 543 -13.13 -36.08 -24.42
N THR A 544 -13.88 -35.38 -25.26
CA THR A 544 -13.31 -34.44 -26.21
C THR A 544 -12.87 -33.13 -25.61
N ALA A 545 -11.99 -32.50 -26.39
CA ALA A 545 -11.34 -31.25 -26.21
C ALA A 545 -12.16 -30.17 -25.49
N LYS A 546 -11.67 -29.80 -24.30
CA LYS A 546 -12.09 -28.58 -23.61
C LYS A 546 -11.49 -27.40 -24.35
N ILE A 547 -12.34 -26.55 -24.93
CA ILE A 547 -11.90 -25.28 -25.52
C ILE A 547 -11.99 -24.16 -24.51
N LEU A 548 -10.84 -23.58 -24.19
CA LEU A 548 -10.72 -22.37 -23.37
C LEU A 548 -10.62 -21.16 -24.32
N ARG A 549 -11.33 -20.07 -24.00
CA ARG A 549 -11.25 -18.78 -24.71
C ARG A 549 -10.44 -17.80 -23.86
N LYS A 550 -9.43 -17.12 -24.43
CA LYS A 550 -8.48 -16.26 -23.67
C LYS A 550 -8.81 -14.75 -23.66
N LEU A 551 -10.03 -14.32 -24.01
CA LEU A 551 -10.39 -12.89 -23.99
C LEU A 551 -11.75 -12.69 -23.29
N GLN A 552 -11.74 -11.74 -22.34
CA GLN A 552 -12.80 -11.24 -21.46
C GLN A 552 -14.23 -11.70 -21.78
N GLU A 553 -14.89 -12.18 -20.71
CA GLU A 553 -16.34 -12.39 -20.59
C GLU A 553 -16.99 -13.17 -21.74
N GLU A 554 -16.94 -14.52 -21.65
CA GLU A 554 -18.02 -15.48 -21.95
C GLU A 554 -17.47 -16.91 -22.18
N LYS A 555 -17.99 -17.85 -21.34
CA LYS A 555 -17.98 -19.34 -21.30
C LYS A 555 -16.84 -20.19 -21.94
N PRO A 556 -16.29 -21.16 -21.19
CA PRO A 556 -15.90 -22.49 -21.70
C PRO A 556 -17.12 -23.41 -21.88
N CYS A 557 -17.15 -24.23 -22.94
CA CYS A 557 -18.21 -25.22 -23.17
C CYS A 557 -17.87 -26.55 -22.46
N PHE A 558 -18.78 -27.05 -21.62
CA PHE A 558 -18.71 -28.37 -20.98
C PHE A 558 -19.74 -29.32 -21.59
N TYR A 559 -19.35 -30.57 -21.85
CA TYR A 559 -20.25 -31.60 -22.38
C TYR A 559 -20.86 -32.43 -21.25
N LYS A 560 -22.19 -32.55 -21.23
CA LYS A 560 -22.90 -33.60 -20.49
C LYS A 560 -22.61 -34.94 -21.14
N THR A 561 -22.10 -35.90 -20.36
CA THR A 561 -22.36 -37.32 -20.61
C THR A 561 -23.69 -37.66 -19.93
N ASP A 562 -24.68 -38.11 -20.69
CA ASP A 562 -25.95 -38.58 -20.14
C ASP A 562 -25.68 -39.67 -19.09
N THR A 563 -25.88 -39.32 -17.82
CA THR A 563 -26.04 -40.26 -16.72
C THR A 563 -27.33 -39.85 -15.98
N PRO A 564 -28.22 -40.80 -15.66
CA PRO A 564 -29.56 -40.47 -15.20
C PRO A 564 -29.55 -39.82 -13.83
N SER A 565 -30.37 -38.78 -13.71
CA SER A 565 -30.75 -38.08 -12.48
C SER A 565 -31.30 -39.05 -11.42
N SER A 566 -30.55 -39.27 -10.35
CA SER A 566 -31.05 -39.67 -9.03
C SER A 566 -29.90 -39.60 -8.02
N PHE A 567 -30.23 -39.48 -6.73
CA PHE A 567 -29.36 -39.44 -5.54
C PHE A 567 -29.07 -38.06 -4.93
N LEU A 568 -30.10 -37.52 -4.28
CA LEU A 568 -29.97 -37.04 -2.90
C LEU A 568 -30.71 -38.06 -2.01
N PRO A 569 -30.12 -38.62 -0.94
CA PRO A 569 -30.90 -39.27 0.10
C PRO A 569 -31.55 -38.18 0.97
N ALA A 570 -32.88 -38.17 0.99
CA ALA A 570 -33.66 -37.42 1.94
C ALA A 570 -33.60 -38.07 3.33
N GLY A 571 -33.40 -37.23 4.36
CA GLY A 571 -33.91 -37.42 5.72
C GLY A 571 -33.13 -38.34 6.66
N VAL A 572 -32.40 -37.74 7.62
CA VAL A 572 -32.45 -38.17 9.03
C VAL A 572 -32.22 -36.95 9.93
N THR A 573 -33.29 -36.48 10.56
CA THR A 573 -33.25 -35.82 11.87
C THR A 573 -32.85 -36.85 12.93
N ARG A 574 -31.75 -36.65 13.65
CA ARG A 574 -31.59 -37.13 15.04
C ARG A 574 -30.48 -36.37 15.77
N THR A 575 -30.86 -35.88 16.94
CA THR A 575 -30.09 -35.17 17.96
C THR A 575 -29.13 -36.07 18.74
N VAL A 576 -27.95 -35.50 19.04
CA VAL A 576 -27.14 -35.59 20.28
C VAL A 576 -26.79 -36.99 20.83
N SER A 577 -25.52 -37.38 20.74
CA SER A 577 -24.59 -37.64 21.87
C SER A 577 -23.46 -38.62 21.51
N SER A 578 -22.29 -38.34 22.08
CA SER A 578 -21.10 -39.20 22.25
C SER A 578 -20.48 -39.85 21.01
N PHE A 579 -19.32 -39.33 20.57
CA PHE A 579 -18.12 -40.16 20.43
C PHE A 579 -16.89 -39.29 20.68
N THR A 580 -16.16 -39.69 21.72
CA THR A 580 -14.91 -39.10 22.23
C THR A 580 -13.74 -39.35 21.28
N LEU A 581 -12.76 -38.44 21.34
CA LEU A 581 -11.39 -38.57 20.84
C LEU A 581 -10.80 -39.96 21.09
N SER A 582 -10.57 -40.73 20.03
CA SER A 582 -9.46 -41.67 19.89
C SER A 582 -9.46 -42.30 18.51
N ASP A 583 -8.70 -41.74 17.54
CA ASP A 583 -7.80 -42.56 16.73
C ASP A 583 -6.94 -41.71 15.79
N GLN A 584 -5.65 -41.64 16.09
CA GLN A 584 -4.59 -40.96 15.33
C GLN A 584 -4.08 -41.79 14.13
N SER A 585 -4.87 -42.74 13.63
CA SER A 585 -4.42 -43.74 12.65
C SER A 585 -4.93 -43.51 11.22
N THR A 586 -5.92 -42.63 11.00
CA THR A 586 -6.50 -42.41 9.66
C THR A 586 -5.80 -41.32 8.83
N LEU A 587 -5.02 -40.42 9.47
CA LEU A 587 -4.21 -39.40 8.79
C LEU A 587 -2.87 -39.94 8.23
N LYS A 588 -2.49 -41.18 8.58
CA LYS A 588 -1.32 -41.88 8.00
C LYS A 588 -1.63 -42.74 6.78
N ALA A 589 -2.91 -42.93 6.44
CA ALA A 589 -3.32 -43.79 5.32
C ALA A 589 -3.45 -43.05 3.97
N PHE A 590 -3.52 -41.72 3.95
CA PHE A 590 -3.52 -40.94 2.70
C PHE A 590 -2.11 -40.75 2.09
N ALA A 591 -1.05 -41.10 2.83
CA ALA A 591 0.34 -41.01 2.39
C ALA A 591 0.86 -42.29 1.69
N SER A 592 0.03 -43.33 1.50
CA SER A 592 0.51 -44.65 1.06
C SER A 592 -0.15 -45.23 -0.20
N SER A 593 -0.65 -44.41 -1.12
CA SER A 593 -1.21 -44.92 -2.38
C SER A 593 -0.91 -44.07 -3.60
N TYR A 594 0.37 -43.97 -4.00
CA TYR A 594 0.74 -43.88 -5.42
C TYR A 594 2.08 -44.60 -5.68
N PRO A 595 2.24 -45.31 -6.82
CA PRO A 595 3.34 -46.24 -7.03
C PRO A 595 4.66 -45.52 -7.33
N SER A 596 5.69 -46.01 -6.66
CA SER A 596 7.10 -45.83 -6.93
C SER A 596 7.50 -46.30 -8.34
N GLN A 597 7.87 -45.37 -9.22
CA GLN A 597 8.85 -45.60 -10.28
C GLN A 597 9.80 -44.41 -10.37
N ILE A 598 10.75 -44.36 -9.44
CA ILE A 598 12.02 -43.65 -9.61
C ILE A 598 13.08 -44.73 -9.68
N HIS A 599 13.55 -45.01 -10.90
CA HIS A 599 14.72 -45.86 -11.11
C HIS A 599 15.94 -45.19 -10.47
N ARG A 600 16.47 -45.81 -9.41
CA ARG A 600 17.85 -45.64 -8.97
C ARG A 600 18.77 -46.32 -9.97
N HIS A 601 19.75 -45.61 -10.49
CA HIS A 601 21.06 -46.16 -10.85
C HIS A 601 22.11 -45.23 -10.24
N GLY A 602 22.81 -45.70 -9.22
CA GLY A 602 24.03 -45.08 -8.74
C GLY A 602 25.21 -45.92 -9.19
N ILE A 603 26.26 -45.32 -9.76
CA ILE A 603 27.59 -45.92 -9.90
C ILE A 603 28.68 -44.84 -9.77
N ASN A 604 29.45 -44.98 -8.70
CA ASN A 604 30.89 -44.76 -8.48
C ASN A 604 31.68 -43.56 -9.03
N SER A 605 32.44 -43.01 -8.09
CA SER A 605 33.65 -42.20 -8.21
C SER A 605 34.86 -42.92 -8.82
N ARG A 606 35.76 -42.09 -9.39
CA ARG A 606 37.18 -42.26 -9.80
C ARG A 606 37.44 -42.55 -11.28
N LEU A 607 38.10 -41.59 -11.94
CA LEU A 607 39.46 -41.76 -12.47
C LEU A 607 40.10 -40.40 -12.84
N PHE A 608 41.40 -40.33 -12.59
CA PHE A 608 42.36 -39.22 -12.71
C PHE A 608 42.59 -38.73 -14.16
N GLY A 609 43.17 -37.53 -14.32
CA GLY A 609 44.01 -37.23 -15.49
C GLY A 609 44.22 -35.74 -15.80
N SER A 610 45.36 -35.21 -15.37
CA SER A 610 45.94 -33.90 -15.67
C SER A 610 46.74 -33.86 -16.98
N ALA A 611 46.79 -32.67 -17.62
CA ALA A 611 47.78 -32.18 -18.60
C ALA A 611 47.80 -32.90 -19.99
N GLU A 612 48.11 -32.33 -21.17
CA GLU A 612 48.97 -31.22 -21.63
C GLU A 612 48.45 -30.68 -23.00
N GLN A 613 48.93 -29.49 -23.43
CA GLN A 613 48.92 -29.05 -24.84
C GLN A 613 50.12 -29.65 -25.62
N PRO A 614 50.09 -29.76 -26.97
CA PRO A 614 50.70 -28.71 -27.82
C PRO A 614 50.15 -28.55 -29.27
N GLY A 615 50.31 -27.33 -29.83
CA GLY A 615 50.52 -26.95 -31.26
C GLY A 615 49.52 -27.42 -32.33
N SER A 616 49.30 -26.84 -33.51
CA SER A 616 49.78 -25.66 -34.25
C SER A 616 49.03 -25.67 -35.61
N GLY A 617 48.62 -24.51 -36.15
CA GLY A 617 48.49 -24.32 -37.61
C GLY A 617 47.13 -23.85 -38.20
N LYS A 618 47.06 -22.53 -38.43
CA LYS A 618 46.54 -21.76 -39.62
C LYS A 618 45.06 -21.88 -40.03
N GLU A 619 44.26 -20.82 -39.79
CA GLU A 619 43.80 -19.75 -40.73
C GLU A 619 42.63 -20.19 -41.65
N ALA A 620 41.49 -19.50 -41.79
CA ALA A 620 41.32 -18.05 -42.01
C ALA A 620 39.93 -17.50 -41.60
N GLN A 621 39.86 -16.17 -41.64
CA GLN A 621 38.96 -15.22 -40.99
C GLN A 621 37.51 -15.14 -41.52
N VAL A 622 36.55 -14.95 -40.60
CA VAL A 622 35.31 -14.20 -40.86
C VAL A 622 35.09 -13.21 -39.70
N GLN A 623 34.99 -11.93 -40.02
CA GLN A 623 34.88 -10.82 -39.07
C GLN A 623 33.56 -10.87 -38.28
N LEU A 624 33.66 -11.09 -36.97
CA LEU A 624 32.59 -10.88 -36.00
C LEU A 624 32.62 -9.43 -35.53
N HIS A 625 31.57 -8.67 -35.86
CA HIS A 625 31.25 -7.43 -35.15
C HIS A 625 30.99 -7.75 -33.67
N LYS A 626 31.84 -7.22 -32.79
CA LYS A 626 31.72 -7.28 -31.33
C LYS A 626 30.37 -6.67 -30.91
N ARG A 627 29.41 -7.52 -30.55
CA ARG A 627 28.27 -7.13 -29.70
C ARG A 627 28.85 -6.63 -28.38
N CYS A 628 28.74 -5.33 -28.11
CA CYS A 628 28.98 -4.79 -26.78
C CYS A 628 27.94 -5.39 -25.83
N SER A 629 28.39 -6.23 -24.92
CA SER A 629 27.70 -6.55 -23.69
C SER A 629 27.43 -5.24 -22.92
N PRO A 630 26.22 -4.99 -22.41
CA PRO A 630 26.01 -3.91 -21.47
C PRO A 630 26.79 -4.28 -20.20
N LYS A 631 27.87 -3.54 -19.94
CA LYS A 631 28.65 -3.67 -18.71
C LYS A 631 27.73 -3.26 -17.56
N ILE A 632 27.44 -4.22 -16.70
CA ILE A 632 26.94 -4.03 -15.34
C ILE A 632 27.76 -2.89 -14.71
N ARG A 633 27.17 -1.70 -14.54
CA ARG A 633 27.66 -0.75 -13.55
C ARG A 633 26.85 -0.99 -12.28
N ALA A 634 27.19 -2.07 -11.57
CA ALA A 634 27.00 -2.03 -10.14
C ALA A 634 27.79 -0.81 -9.66
N MET A 635 27.15 0.12 -8.93
CA MET A 635 27.90 1.07 -8.10
C MET A 635 28.85 0.19 -7.29
N ALA A 636 30.15 0.36 -7.55
CA ALA A 636 31.13 -0.47 -6.92
C ALA A 636 30.93 -0.32 -5.41
N LYS A 637 30.86 -1.44 -4.68
CA LYS A 637 30.74 -1.40 -3.22
C LYS A 637 32.14 -1.55 -2.66
N GLU A 638 32.48 -0.73 -1.70
CA GLU A 638 33.69 -0.91 -0.92
C GLU A 638 33.35 -1.75 0.30
N LEU A 639 34.12 -2.83 0.49
CA LEU A 639 33.93 -3.79 1.58
C LEU A 639 35.02 -3.59 2.61
N TYR A 640 34.63 -3.19 3.82
CA TYR A 640 35.52 -3.03 4.96
C TYR A 640 35.37 -4.24 5.88
N PHE A 641 36.22 -5.25 5.68
CA PHE A 641 36.30 -6.40 6.57
C PHE A 641 37.14 -6.06 7.80
N ASN A 642 36.65 -6.44 8.96
CA ASN A 642 37.31 -6.17 10.23
C ASN A 642 38.42 -7.19 10.58
N LYS A 643 39.33 -7.47 9.62
CA LYS A 643 40.44 -8.41 9.84
C LYS A 643 41.54 -7.84 10.75
N ASP A 644 41.79 -6.53 10.60
CA ASP A 644 42.87 -5.82 11.32
C ASP A 644 42.33 -4.82 12.35
N GLY A 645 41.03 -4.85 12.68
CA GLY A 645 40.38 -3.87 13.56
C GLY A 645 40.13 -2.49 12.91
N SER A 646 40.56 -2.28 11.68
CA SER A 646 40.53 -0.97 10.99
C SER A 646 39.11 -0.48 10.69
N ALA A 647 38.21 -1.38 10.27
CA ALA A 647 36.81 -1.07 10.00
C ALA A 647 36.06 -0.61 11.26
N VAL A 648 36.23 -1.35 12.37
CA VAL A 648 35.65 -0.99 13.67
C VAL A 648 36.23 0.32 14.20
N LYS A 649 37.53 0.58 13.99
CA LYS A 649 38.15 1.86 14.38
C LYS A 649 37.61 3.05 13.58
N LYS A 650 37.35 2.90 12.29
CA LYS A 650 36.66 3.93 11.47
C LYS A 650 35.24 4.19 11.99
N LEU A 651 34.44 3.14 12.18
CA LEU A 651 33.11 3.27 12.78
C LEU A 651 33.15 3.99 14.14
N GLN A 652 34.10 3.61 14.99
CA GLN A 652 34.29 4.19 16.31
C GLN A 652 34.68 5.67 16.23
N THR A 653 35.46 6.06 15.21
CA THR A 653 35.82 7.47 14.97
C THR A 653 34.57 8.30 14.67
N GLY A 654 33.66 7.78 13.86
CA GLY A 654 32.36 8.42 13.62
C GLY A 654 31.49 8.56 14.87
N VAL A 655 31.42 7.49 15.68
CA VAL A 655 30.76 7.52 16.99
C VAL A 655 31.35 8.59 17.90
N ASN A 656 32.68 8.65 17.99
CA ASN A 656 33.39 9.63 18.82
C ASN A 656 33.13 11.06 18.34
N LYS A 657 33.18 11.34 17.02
CA LYS A 657 32.88 12.68 16.49
C LYS A 657 31.49 13.16 16.87
N LEU A 658 30.48 12.30 16.75
CA LEU A 658 29.12 12.63 17.16
C LEU A 658 29.03 12.85 18.68
N ALA A 659 29.62 11.95 19.47
CA ALA A 659 29.57 12.01 20.92
C ALA A 659 30.37 13.18 21.51
N ASP A 660 31.49 13.55 20.91
CA ASP A 660 32.29 14.71 21.31
C ASP A 660 31.54 16.01 20.99
N LEU A 661 30.85 16.09 19.85
CA LEU A 661 30.03 17.24 19.49
C LEU A 661 28.79 17.37 20.39
N VAL A 662 28.01 16.30 20.54
CA VAL A 662 26.81 16.32 21.38
C VAL A 662 27.21 16.47 22.85
N GLY A 663 28.31 15.84 23.26
CA GLY A 663 28.82 15.85 24.62
C GLY A 663 29.23 17.21 25.17
N VAL A 664 29.54 18.22 24.32
CA VAL A 664 29.81 19.58 24.83
C VAL A 664 28.56 20.27 25.39
N THR A 665 27.36 19.80 25.01
CA THR A 665 26.08 20.30 25.55
C THR A 665 25.75 19.71 26.93
N LEU A 666 26.45 18.65 27.37
CA LEU A 666 26.11 17.95 28.60
C LEU A 666 26.46 18.74 29.86
N GLY A 667 25.47 18.87 30.76
CA GLY A 667 25.61 19.44 32.10
C GLY A 667 25.22 20.92 32.19
N PRO A 668 25.17 21.48 33.41
CA PRO A 668 24.68 22.85 33.64
C PRO A 668 25.57 23.95 33.04
N LYS A 669 26.84 23.63 32.77
CA LYS A 669 27.80 24.50 32.06
C LYS A 669 28.06 24.00 30.64
N GLY A 670 27.08 23.33 30.05
CA GLY A 670 27.08 22.92 28.65
C GLY A 670 27.26 24.11 27.71
N ARG A 671 27.92 23.90 26.58
CA ARG A 671 28.20 24.94 25.58
C ARG A 671 27.21 24.83 24.43
N ASN A 672 26.85 25.98 23.87
CA ASN A 672 26.01 26.05 22.68
C ASN A 672 26.78 25.58 21.45
N VAL A 673 26.07 24.88 20.56
CA VAL A 673 26.52 24.49 19.23
C VAL A 673 25.88 25.40 18.21
N VAL A 674 26.69 25.93 17.29
CA VAL A 674 26.22 26.80 16.20
C VAL A 674 26.04 25.94 14.96
N LEU A 675 24.82 25.88 14.45
CA LEU A 675 24.44 25.14 13.25
C LEU A 675 24.25 26.12 12.10
N GLU A 676 24.89 25.81 10.97
CA GLU A 676 24.71 26.57 9.74
C GLU A 676 23.30 26.35 9.18
N SER A 677 22.63 27.44 8.81
CA SER A 677 21.36 27.38 8.07
C SER A 677 21.62 27.66 6.59
N LYS A 678 20.98 26.90 5.69
CA LYS A 678 21.07 27.14 4.24
C LYS A 678 20.56 28.53 3.83
N TYR A 679 19.64 29.09 4.63
CA TYR A 679 19.07 30.42 4.45
C TYR A 679 18.83 31.08 5.83
N GLY A 680 19.13 32.37 5.95
CA GLY A 680 18.91 33.13 7.19
C GLY A 680 20.06 33.05 8.20
N SER A 681 19.78 33.40 9.45
CA SER A 681 20.77 33.41 10.55
C SER A 681 21.11 32.00 11.04
N PRO A 682 22.34 31.75 11.52
CA PRO A 682 22.72 30.47 12.09
C PRO A 682 21.85 30.12 13.31
N LYS A 683 21.58 28.82 13.49
CA LYS A 683 20.78 28.32 14.61
C LYS A 683 21.71 27.99 15.77
N ILE A 684 21.55 28.68 16.89
CA ILE A 684 22.31 28.40 18.12
C ILE A 684 21.48 27.43 18.97
N VAL A 685 22.04 26.27 19.28
CA VAL A 685 21.31 25.19 19.96
C VAL A 685 22.13 24.60 21.10
N ASN A 686 21.47 24.33 22.22
CA ASN A 686 22.03 23.60 23.36
C ASN A 686 21.37 22.20 23.53
N ASP A 687 20.35 21.91 22.72
CA ASP A 687 19.71 20.59 22.69
C ASP A 687 20.55 19.58 21.88
N GLY A 688 20.87 18.44 22.52
CA GLY A 688 21.62 17.35 21.92
C GLY A 688 20.91 16.63 20.77
N VAL A 689 19.56 16.62 20.74
CA VAL A 689 18.78 15.97 19.68
C VAL A 689 18.91 16.70 18.37
N THR A 690 18.68 18.02 18.42
CA THR A 690 18.80 18.89 17.24
C THR A 690 20.21 18.82 16.68
N VAL A 691 21.22 18.88 17.55
CA VAL A 691 22.63 18.74 17.13
C VAL A 691 22.86 17.36 16.49
N ALA A 692 22.42 16.27 17.11
CA ALA A 692 22.63 14.93 16.57
C ALA A 692 21.95 14.71 15.20
N LYS A 693 20.78 15.32 14.96
CA LYS A 693 20.03 15.20 13.70
C LYS A 693 20.77 15.83 12.51
N GLU A 694 21.43 16.96 12.70
CA GLU A 694 22.14 17.70 11.64
C GLU A 694 23.51 17.10 11.28
N VAL A 695 24.07 16.23 12.11
CA VAL A 695 25.40 15.65 11.85
C VAL A 695 25.34 14.62 10.72
N GLU A 696 26.05 14.90 9.64
CA GLU A 696 26.44 13.93 8.61
C GLU A 696 27.95 14.04 8.35
N LEU A 697 28.63 12.89 8.31
CA LEU A 697 30.07 12.81 8.08
C LEU A 697 30.38 12.46 6.62
N GLU A 698 31.50 12.97 6.11
CA GLU A 698 31.94 12.77 4.73
C GLU A 698 32.38 11.32 4.45
N ASP A 699 33.15 10.70 5.35
CA ASP A 699 33.53 9.29 5.24
C ASP A 699 32.29 8.42 5.50
N PRO A 700 31.86 7.56 4.55
CA PRO A 700 30.64 6.78 4.69
C PRO A 700 30.68 5.79 5.88
N VAL A 701 31.84 5.22 6.20
CA VAL A 701 32.00 4.27 7.31
C VAL A 701 31.87 5.01 8.64
N GLU A 702 32.54 6.15 8.79
CA GLU A 702 32.37 7.01 9.96
C GLU A 702 30.91 7.48 10.11
N ASN A 703 30.27 7.89 9.01
CA ASN A 703 28.88 8.35 9.02
C ASN A 703 27.91 7.25 9.49
N ILE A 704 28.12 6.00 9.09
CA ILE A 704 27.34 4.85 9.60
C ILE A 704 27.51 4.71 11.12
N GLY A 705 28.74 4.83 11.62
CA GLY A 705 29.01 4.82 13.06
C GLY A 705 28.23 5.91 13.82
N ALA A 706 28.26 7.15 13.32
CA ALA A 706 27.49 8.25 13.88
C ALA A 706 25.97 7.97 13.84
N LYS A 707 25.46 7.49 12.69
CA LYS A 707 24.03 7.16 12.51
C LYS A 707 23.53 6.07 13.46
N LEU A 708 24.36 5.08 13.79
CA LEU A 708 24.01 4.02 14.76
C LEU A 708 23.75 4.61 16.16
N VAL A 709 24.63 5.48 16.66
CA VAL A 709 24.47 6.09 17.99
C VAL A 709 23.37 7.15 18.01
N ARG A 710 23.16 7.85 16.90
CA ARG A 710 22.03 8.76 16.72
C ARG A 710 20.67 8.08 16.94
N GLN A 711 20.54 6.80 16.60
CA GLN A 711 19.30 6.04 16.85
C GLN A 711 19.01 5.87 18.35
N ALA A 712 20.03 5.70 19.20
CA ALA A 712 19.84 5.64 20.65
C ALA A 712 19.33 6.98 21.20
N ALA A 713 19.89 8.10 20.72
CA ALA A 713 19.44 9.44 21.08
C ALA A 713 17.97 9.65 20.68
N SER A 714 17.61 9.35 19.43
CA SER A 714 16.24 9.52 18.92
C SER A 714 15.23 8.69 19.74
N LYS A 715 15.49 7.41 19.96
CA LYS A 715 14.57 6.55 20.73
C LYS A 715 14.44 6.97 22.18
N THR A 716 15.50 7.50 22.78
CA THR A 716 15.45 8.03 24.16
C THR A 716 14.57 9.26 24.21
N ASN A 717 14.71 10.16 23.24
CA ASN A 717 13.83 11.33 23.10
C ASN A 717 12.37 10.93 22.93
N ASP A 718 12.09 9.97 22.06
CA ASP A 718 10.71 9.59 21.74
C ASP A 718 9.96 8.99 22.95
N LEU A 719 10.68 8.33 23.88
CA LEU A 719 10.08 7.69 25.06
C LEU A 719 10.12 8.54 26.33
N ALA A 720 11.22 9.25 26.57
CA ALA A 720 11.46 10.00 27.81
C ALA A 720 11.47 11.52 27.60
N GLY A 721 11.68 11.99 26.37
CA GLY A 721 11.75 13.40 25.99
C GLY A 721 12.91 14.19 26.58
N ASP A 722 13.89 13.52 27.19
CA ASP A 722 15.15 14.06 27.69
C ASP A 722 16.21 12.92 27.73
N GLY A 723 17.48 13.23 28.02
CA GLY A 723 18.58 12.27 28.22
C GLY A 723 19.31 11.86 26.94
N THR A 724 19.11 12.61 25.86
CA THR A 724 19.66 12.29 24.53
C THR A 724 21.17 12.36 24.52
N THR A 725 21.73 13.44 25.08
CA THR A 725 23.18 13.61 25.26
C THR A 725 23.76 12.52 26.15
N THR A 726 23.10 12.16 27.26
CA THR A 726 23.53 11.08 28.15
C THR A 726 23.53 9.72 27.45
N SER A 727 22.52 9.42 26.63
CA SER A 727 22.44 8.18 25.86
C SER A 727 23.59 8.06 24.84
N VAL A 728 23.92 9.14 24.13
CA VAL A 728 25.03 9.18 23.17
C VAL A 728 26.38 8.95 23.88
N VAL A 729 26.63 9.65 24.98
CA VAL A 729 27.89 9.55 25.74
C VAL A 729 28.03 8.17 26.39
N LEU A 730 26.93 7.59 26.89
CA LEU A 730 26.94 6.24 27.45
C LEU A 730 27.18 5.18 26.36
N ALA A 731 26.57 5.33 25.18
CA ALA A 731 26.83 4.46 24.03
C ALA A 731 28.29 4.55 23.58
N GLN A 732 28.86 5.76 23.52
CA GLN A 732 30.28 5.97 23.28
C GLN A 732 31.15 5.23 24.30
N GLY A 733 30.83 5.34 25.60
CA GLY A 733 31.56 4.66 26.66
C GLY A 733 31.53 3.13 26.52
N LEU A 734 30.35 2.55 26.29
CA LEU A 734 30.19 1.10 26.10
C LEU A 734 30.92 0.60 24.84
N ILE A 735 30.85 1.34 23.74
CA ILE A 735 31.55 1.01 22.49
C ILE A 735 33.06 1.14 22.69
N ALA A 736 33.55 2.21 23.29
CA ALA A 736 34.98 2.44 23.46
C ALA A 736 35.64 1.40 24.36
N GLU A 737 34.99 1.02 25.46
CA GLU A 737 35.47 -0.02 26.36
C GLU A 737 35.29 -1.42 25.75
N GLY A 738 34.20 -1.67 25.03
CA GLY A 738 33.96 -2.93 24.33
C GLY A 738 34.96 -3.20 23.21
N VAL A 739 35.27 -2.21 22.37
CA VAL A 739 36.24 -2.34 21.27
C VAL A 739 37.63 -2.68 21.80
N LYS A 740 38.06 -2.10 22.92
CA LYS A 740 39.35 -2.43 23.56
C LYS A 740 39.43 -3.91 23.94
N VAL A 741 38.34 -4.45 24.49
CA VAL A 741 38.27 -5.86 24.92
C VAL A 741 38.15 -6.81 23.72
N VAL A 742 37.35 -6.47 22.72
CA VAL A 742 37.22 -7.25 21.48
C VAL A 742 38.54 -7.29 20.71
N ALA A 743 39.29 -6.17 20.66
CA ALA A 743 40.62 -6.12 20.06
C ALA A 743 41.64 -7.01 20.78
N ALA A 744 41.42 -7.35 22.06
CA ALA A 744 42.23 -8.31 22.80
C ALA A 744 41.87 -9.79 22.51
N GLY A 745 40.92 -10.05 21.60
CA GLY A 745 40.54 -11.39 21.13
C GLY A 745 39.36 -12.03 21.87
N ALA A 746 38.66 -11.28 22.72
CA ALA A 746 37.49 -11.79 23.44
C ALA A 746 36.24 -11.87 22.55
N ASN A 747 35.36 -12.85 22.81
CA ASN A 747 34.20 -13.12 21.96
C ASN A 747 33.14 -11.99 22.04
N PRO A 748 32.86 -11.27 20.94
CA PRO A 748 31.89 -10.17 20.93
C PRO A 748 30.47 -10.60 21.35
N VAL A 749 30.06 -11.84 21.04
CA VAL A 749 28.72 -12.33 21.35
C VAL A 749 28.53 -12.53 22.87
N GLN A 750 29.54 -13.06 23.57
CA GLN A 750 29.43 -13.25 25.02
C GLN A 750 29.57 -11.93 25.78
N ILE A 751 30.47 -11.04 25.34
CA ILE A 751 30.60 -9.69 25.90
C ILE A 751 29.27 -8.95 25.83
N THR A 752 28.64 -8.93 24.65
CA THR A 752 27.41 -8.19 24.45
C THR A 752 26.22 -8.79 25.21
N ARG A 753 26.18 -10.12 25.38
CA ARG A 753 25.24 -10.78 26.31
C ARG A 753 25.48 -10.34 27.77
N GLY A 754 26.74 -10.22 28.19
CA GLY A 754 27.11 -9.69 29.51
C GLY A 754 26.64 -8.25 29.71
N ILE A 755 26.85 -7.39 28.72
CA ILE A 755 26.37 -5.99 28.72
C ILE A 755 24.84 -5.95 28.87
N GLU A 756 24.10 -6.73 28.07
CA GLU A 756 22.63 -6.73 28.09
C GLU A 756 22.07 -7.24 29.43
N LYS A 757 22.60 -8.35 29.96
CA LYS A 757 22.18 -8.89 31.26
C LYS A 757 22.46 -7.90 32.39
N THR A 758 23.64 -7.28 32.37
CA THR A 758 24.04 -6.29 33.39
C THR A 758 23.15 -5.05 33.31
N ALA A 759 22.88 -4.52 32.11
CA ALA A 759 21.97 -3.39 31.94
C ALA A 759 20.57 -3.68 32.49
N LYS A 760 19.99 -4.84 32.17
CA LYS A 760 18.67 -5.25 32.72
C LYS A 760 18.66 -5.36 34.23
N ALA A 761 19.69 -5.96 34.83
CA ALA A 761 19.80 -6.06 36.29
C ALA A 761 19.97 -4.68 36.95
N LEU A 762 20.72 -3.77 36.33
CA LEU A 762 20.88 -2.39 36.81
C LEU A 762 19.59 -1.57 36.70
N VAL A 763 18.71 -1.83 35.73
CA VAL A 763 17.39 -1.20 35.67
C VAL A 763 16.52 -1.59 36.87
N GLU A 764 16.60 -2.85 37.31
CA GLU A 764 15.88 -3.29 38.52
C GLU A 764 16.46 -2.66 39.80
N GLU A 765 17.78 -2.47 39.87
CA GLU A 765 18.39 -1.71 40.98
C GLU A 765 18.06 -0.21 40.93
N LEU A 766 17.98 0.38 39.73
CA LEU A 766 17.58 1.77 39.54
C LEU A 766 16.16 2.02 40.05
N LYS A 767 15.22 1.10 39.81
CA LYS A 767 13.86 1.19 40.35
C LYS A 767 13.85 1.21 41.89
N LYS A 768 14.73 0.45 42.55
CA LYS A 768 14.86 0.46 44.02
C LYS A 768 15.47 1.76 44.56
N MET A 769 16.27 2.45 43.75
CA MET A 769 16.84 3.75 44.09
C MET A 769 15.89 4.92 43.81
N SER A 770 14.85 4.71 42.99
CA SER A 770 13.85 5.71 42.64
C SER A 770 13.00 6.11 43.84
N LYS A 771 12.71 7.41 43.96
CA LYS A 771 11.74 7.97 44.90
C LYS A 771 10.55 8.50 44.10
N GLU A 772 9.33 8.34 44.60
CA GLU A 772 8.18 9.03 44.01
C GLU A 772 8.32 10.55 44.15
N VAL A 773 7.94 11.29 43.11
CA VAL A 773 8.10 12.75 43.07
C VAL A 773 7.03 13.47 43.89
N GLU A 774 7.47 14.38 44.75
CA GLU A 774 6.61 15.32 45.47
C GLU A 774 6.35 16.58 44.64
N ASP A 775 5.24 17.27 44.87
CA ASP A 775 4.84 18.42 44.03
C ASP A 775 5.84 19.59 44.14
N SER A 776 6.54 19.74 45.27
CA SER A 776 7.63 20.71 45.43
C SER A 776 8.87 20.38 44.60
N GLU A 777 9.12 19.09 44.35
CA GLU A 777 10.29 18.60 43.62
C GLU A 777 10.09 18.72 42.08
N LEU A 778 8.86 18.95 41.61
CA LEU A 778 8.59 19.15 40.18
C LEU A 778 9.27 20.40 39.62
N ALA A 779 9.35 21.47 40.41
CA ALA A 779 10.03 22.70 40.02
C ALA A 779 11.55 22.46 39.85
N ASP A 780 12.14 21.66 40.73
CA ASP A 780 13.55 21.30 40.68
C ASP A 780 13.86 20.44 39.44
N VAL A 781 13.07 19.40 39.17
CA VAL A 781 13.23 18.56 37.96
C VAL A 781 13.12 19.41 36.69
N ALA A 782 12.10 20.25 36.60
CA ALA A 782 11.90 21.14 35.46
C ALA A 782 13.05 22.15 35.31
N ALA A 783 13.53 22.72 36.42
CA ALA A 783 14.63 23.68 36.41
C ALA A 783 15.94 23.03 35.94
N VAL A 784 16.26 21.82 36.40
CA VAL A 784 17.48 21.08 36.01
C VAL A 784 17.48 20.82 34.51
N SER A 785 16.40 20.28 33.94
CA SER A 785 16.29 20.04 32.50
C SER A 785 16.23 21.35 31.69
N ALA A 786 15.72 22.45 32.28
CA ALA A 786 15.78 23.79 31.69
C ALA A 786 17.16 24.47 31.84
N GLY A 787 18.24 23.74 32.14
CA GLY A 787 19.58 24.32 32.29
C GLY A 787 19.75 25.14 33.57
N ASN A 788 19.16 24.68 34.67
CA ASN A 788 19.11 25.35 35.98
C ASN A 788 18.32 26.67 35.98
N ASN A 789 17.28 26.77 35.15
CA ASN A 789 16.39 27.94 35.08
C ASN A 789 15.12 27.73 35.91
N TYR A 790 15.14 28.26 37.14
CA TYR A 790 14.02 28.19 38.08
C TYR A 790 12.79 29.00 37.66
N GLU A 791 12.91 30.02 36.81
CA GLU A 791 11.74 30.75 36.30
C GLU A 791 10.87 29.83 35.43
N ILE A 792 11.51 29.11 34.50
CA ILE A 792 10.85 28.09 33.66
C ILE A 792 10.38 26.92 34.52
N GLY A 793 11.21 26.45 35.45
CA GLY A 793 10.87 25.33 36.33
C GLY A 793 9.63 25.59 37.19
N ASN A 794 9.58 26.77 37.83
CA ASN A 794 8.42 27.20 38.61
C ASN A 794 7.16 27.36 37.75
N MET A 795 7.29 27.87 36.52
CA MET A 795 6.16 28.00 35.60
C MET A 795 5.58 26.64 35.20
N ILE A 796 6.45 25.66 34.91
CA ILE A 796 6.03 24.29 34.59
C ILE A 796 5.39 23.62 35.80
N ALA A 797 5.98 23.78 36.99
CA ALA A 797 5.41 23.25 38.23
C ALA A 797 4.04 23.88 38.56
N GLU A 798 3.88 25.19 38.38
CA GLU A 798 2.60 25.88 38.54
C GLU A 798 1.57 25.38 37.51
N ALA A 799 1.97 25.20 36.25
CA ALA A 799 1.12 24.63 35.21
C ALA A 799 0.63 23.23 35.61
N MET A 800 1.56 22.33 35.98
CA MET A 800 1.29 20.96 36.41
C MET A 800 0.42 20.90 37.69
N SER A 801 0.61 21.83 38.62
CA SER A 801 -0.23 21.94 39.82
C SER A 801 -1.67 22.30 39.48
N LYS A 802 -1.89 23.19 38.50
CA LYS A 802 -3.23 23.60 38.07
C LYS A 802 -3.96 22.51 37.27
N VAL A 803 -3.26 21.77 36.40
CA VAL A 803 -3.87 20.71 35.55
C VAL A 803 -3.85 19.31 36.21
N GLY A 804 -3.09 19.16 37.28
CA GLY A 804 -2.85 17.88 37.95
C GLY A 804 -1.84 16.98 37.21
N ARG A 805 -1.40 15.91 37.88
CA ARG A 805 -0.34 14.99 37.39
C ARG A 805 -0.62 14.33 36.03
N LYS A 806 -1.89 14.16 35.68
CA LYS A 806 -2.35 13.60 34.38
C LYS A 806 -2.86 14.66 33.42
N GLY A 807 -2.76 15.93 33.80
CA GLY A 807 -3.16 17.06 32.99
C GLY A 807 -2.22 17.29 31.81
N VAL A 808 -2.69 18.09 30.86
CA VAL A 808 -1.97 18.33 29.61
C VAL A 808 -1.41 19.73 29.64
N VAL A 809 -0.11 19.85 29.37
CA VAL A 809 0.56 21.15 29.19
C VAL A 809 0.99 21.26 27.73
N THR A 810 0.62 22.36 27.08
CA THR A 810 0.97 22.70 25.70
C THR A 810 1.80 23.98 25.65
N LEU A 811 2.63 24.10 24.61
CA LEU A 811 3.57 25.20 24.42
C LEU A 811 3.19 26.04 23.21
N GLU A 812 3.21 27.36 23.39
CA GLU A 812 2.90 28.34 22.35
C GLU A 812 3.99 29.42 22.25
N GLU A 813 4.07 30.05 21.08
CA GLU A 813 4.95 31.19 20.84
C GLU A 813 4.25 32.47 21.28
N GLY A 814 4.83 33.14 22.26
CA GLY A 814 4.36 34.42 22.76
C GLY A 814 4.67 35.55 21.77
N LYS A 815 3.75 36.50 21.65
CA LYS A 815 3.95 37.75 20.90
C LYS A 815 4.68 38.82 21.71
N SER A 816 4.77 38.61 23.03
CA SER A 816 5.45 39.50 23.97
C SER A 816 6.81 38.92 24.37
N ALA A 817 7.68 39.74 24.96
CA ALA A 817 8.97 39.28 25.47
C ALA A 817 8.83 38.45 26.76
N GLU A 818 7.71 38.57 27.48
CA GLU A 818 7.45 37.87 28.73
C GLU A 818 6.76 36.52 28.50
N ASN A 819 7.06 35.56 29.38
CA ASN A 819 6.41 34.26 29.41
C ASN A 819 5.07 34.38 30.14
N SER A 820 4.02 33.72 29.65
CA SER A 820 2.71 33.72 30.31
C SER A 820 2.10 32.33 30.38
N LEU A 821 1.49 32.01 31.51
CA LEU A 821 0.76 30.77 31.76
C LEU A 821 -0.73 31.08 31.92
N TYR A 822 -1.57 30.41 31.13
CA TYR A 822 -3.01 30.40 31.35
C TYR A 822 -3.56 28.99 31.18
N VAL A 823 -4.60 28.67 31.94
CA VAL A 823 -5.25 27.36 31.89
C VAL A 823 -6.55 27.53 31.13
N VAL A 824 -6.72 26.70 30.12
CA VAL A 824 -7.91 26.61 29.29
C VAL A 824 -8.56 25.27 29.52
N GLU A 825 -9.87 25.21 29.34
CA GLU A 825 -10.57 23.94 29.33
C GLU A 825 -10.15 23.16 28.08
N GLY A 826 -9.94 21.86 28.24
CA GLY A 826 -9.53 21.04 27.12
C GLY A 826 -9.28 19.60 27.51
N MET A 827 -9.10 18.76 26.50
CA MET A 827 -8.82 17.34 26.66
C MET A 827 -7.81 16.87 25.61
N GLN A 828 -7.03 15.84 25.95
CA GLN A 828 -6.14 15.15 25.01
C GLN A 828 -6.42 13.64 24.99
N PHE A 829 -6.29 13.03 23.81
CA PHE A 829 -6.39 11.58 23.64
C PHE A 829 -5.49 11.03 22.52
N ASP A 830 -5.20 9.73 22.59
CA ASP A 830 -4.20 9.03 21.76
C ASP A 830 -4.75 8.56 20.40
N ARG A 831 -5.20 9.53 19.62
CA ARG A 831 -5.51 9.38 18.19
C ARG A 831 -4.94 10.58 17.46
N GLY A 832 -4.30 10.38 16.32
CA GLY A 832 -3.83 11.47 15.47
C GLY A 832 -4.60 11.59 14.16
N TYR A 833 -4.06 12.39 13.24
CA TYR A 833 -4.63 12.53 11.90
C TYR A 833 -4.62 11.22 11.12
N ILE A 834 -5.69 10.94 10.36
CA ILE A 834 -5.77 9.74 9.49
C ILE A 834 -4.79 9.82 8.32
N SER A 835 -4.47 11.04 7.87
CA SER A 835 -3.60 11.28 6.72
C SER A 835 -2.62 12.44 6.95
N PRO A 836 -1.32 12.27 6.65
CA PRO A 836 -0.34 13.35 6.71
C PRO A 836 -0.67 14.54 5.79
N TYR A 837 -1.53 14.36 4.79
CA TYR A 837 -1.94 15.46 3.91
C TYR A 837 -2.79 16.54 4.59
N PHE A 838 -3.22 16.33 5.84
CA PHE A 838 -3.90 17.35 6.64
C PHE A 838 -2.93 18.30 7.37
N ILE A 839 -1.64 17.98 7.43
CA ILE A 839 -0.61 18.77 8.13
C ILE A 839 -0.65 20.23 7.68
N THR A 840 -0.68 21.15 8.64
CA THR A 840 -0.64 22.60 8.41
C THR A 840 0.78 23.14 8.57
N ASP A 841 1.54 22.60 9.52
CA ASP A 841 2.93 22.95 9.79
C ASP A 841 3.83 21.75 9.44
N MET A 842 4.57 21.86 8.32
CA MET A 842 5.44 20.79 7.82
C MET A 842 6.71 20.61 8.65
N GLU A 843 7.14 21.62 9.41
CA GLU A 843 8.34 21.52 10.26
C GLU A 843 8.03 20.70 11.51
N LYS A 844 6.87 20.98 12.12
CA LYS A 844 6.42 20.29 13.33
C LYS A 844 5.68 18.98 13.05
N MET A 845 5.27 18.74 11.80
CA MET A 845 4.40 17.62 11.41
C MET A 845 3.08 17.59 12.20
N VAL A 846 2.45 18.76 12.36
CA VAL A 846 1.19 18.91 13.11
C VAL A 846 0.11 19.62 12.30
N VAL A 847 -1.14 19.35 12.65
CA VAL A 847 -2.30 20.14 12.22
C VAL A 847 -2.70 21.07 13.36
N GLU A 848 -2.71 22.36 13.11
CA GLU A 848 -3.15 23.37 14.07
C GLU A 848 -4.28 24.20 13.45
N TYR A 849 -5.43 24.24 14.12
CA TYR A 849 -6.55 25.10 13.74
C TYR A 849 -7.03 25.92 14.93
N GLU A 850 -7.20 27.21 14.71
CA GLU A 850 -7.86 28.14 15.63
C GLU A 850 -9.33 28.32 15.26
N ASN A 851 -10.18 28.57 16.27
CA ASN A 851 -11.61 28.81 16.13
C ASN A 851 -12.31 27.79 15.22
N CYS A 852 -12.10 26.51 15.47
CA CYS A 852 -12.59 25.44 14.61
C CYS A 852 -13.91 24.85 15.12
N LYS A 853 -14.58 24.14 14.22
CA LYS A 853 -15.80 23.37 14.51
C LYS A 853 -15.53 21.88 14.47
N LEU A 854 -16.22 21.13 15.32
CA LEU A 854 -16.06 19.68 15.43
C LEU A 854 -17.33 18.95 14.99
N LEU A 855 -17.18 17.96 14.13
CA LEU A 855 -18.25 17.05 13.75
C LEU A 855 -17.96 15.66 14.35
N LEU A 856 -18.87 15.18 15.18
CA LEU A 856 -18.75 13.91 15.89
C LEU A 856 -19.73 12.89 15.30
N VAL A 857 -19.20 11.80 14.74
CA VAL A 857 -20.00 10.76 14.08
C VAL A 857 -19.70 9.41 14.69
N ASP A 858 -20.72 8.70 15.16
CA ASP A 858 -20.51 7.39 15.80
C ASP A 858 -20.21 6.29 14.77
N LYS A 859 -20.68 6.41 13.53
CA LYS A 859 -20.44 5.43 12.46
C LYS A 859 -19.28 5.79 11.53
N LYS A 860 -18.93 4.85 10.65
CA LYS A 860 -17.94 5.06 9.59
C LYS A 860 -18.51 5.95 8.49
N ILE A 861 -17.68 6.87 7.99
CA ILE A 861 -18.01 7.73 6.86
C ILE A 861 -17.46 7.08 5.59
N THR A 862 -18.35 6.59 4.73
CA THR A 862 -18.00 5.90 3.49
C THR A 862 -17.91 6.88 2.31
N THR A 863 -18.91 7.77 2.20
CA THR A 863 -19.05 8.74 1.10
C THR A 863 -18.97 10.18 1.60
N ALA A 864 -18.32 11.05 0.83
CA ALA A 864 -18.29 12.49 1.10
C ALA A 864 -19.65 13.18 0.83
N ARG A 865 -20.60 12.50 0.18
CA ARG A 865 -21.92 13.06 -0.15
C ARG A 865 -22.74 13.39 1.10
N ASP A 866 -22.64 12.52 2.10
CA ASP A 866 -23.40 12.68 3.35
C ASP A 866 -22.90 13.89 4.14
N LEU A 867 -21.68 14.37 3.86
CA LEU A 867 -21.07 15.54 4.49
C LEU A 867 -21.37 16.86 3.75
N ILE A 868 -22.03 16.85 2.59
CA ILE A 868 -22.15 18.04 1.72
C ILE A 868 -22.70 19.26 2.47
N ASN A 869 -23.78 19.09 3.23
CA ASN A 869 -24.42 20.21 3.93
C ASN A 869 -23.48 20.87 4.94
N VAL A 870 -22.75 20.06 5.70
CA VAL A 870 -21.76 20.54 6.69
C VAL A 870 -20.55 21.17 6.01
N LEU A 871 -20.06 20.58 4.92
CA LEU A 871 -18.90 21.11 4.18
C LEU A 871 -19.24 22.42 3.46
N GLU A 872 -20.44 22.55 2.90
CA GLU A 872 -20.91 23.81 2.31
C GLU A 872 -21.03 24.93 3.33
N ASP A 873 -21.54 24.62 4.54
CA ASP A 873 -21.60 25.61 5.62
C ASP A 873 -20.20 26.05 6.06
N ALA A 874 -19.25 25.11 6.17
CA ALA A 874 -17.86 25.44 6.48
C ALA A 874 -17.21 26.32 5.40
N ILE A 875 -17.51 26.11 4.11
CA ILE A 875 -17.03 26.97 3.02
C ILE A 875 -17.66 28.36 3.11
N LYS A 876 -18.98 28.47 3.34
CA LYS A 876 -19.68 29.75 3.48
C LYS A 876 -19.22 30.53 4.71
N GLY A 877 -18.99 29.83 5.81
CA GLY A 877 -18.56 30.40 7.08
C GLY A 877 -17.05 30.64 7.19
N GLY A 878 -16.23 30.07 6.30
CA GLY A 878 -14.78 30.26 6.26
C GLY A 878 -14.03 29.72 7.48
N TYR A 879 -14.63 28.81 8.26
CA TYR A 879 -14.04 28.27 9.48
C TYR A 879 -13.44 26.86 9.25
N PRO A 880 -12.39 26.47 9.99
CA PRO A 880 -11.85 25.12 9.93
C PRO A 880 -12.78 24.09 10.57
N ILE A 881 -12.83 22.88 10.02
CA ILE A 881 -13.63 21.77 10.56
C ILE A 881 -12.78 20.54 10.84
N VAL A 882 -13.00 19.91 12.00
CA VAL A 882 -12.34 18.67 12.41
C VAL A 882 -13.37 17.54 12.50
N LEU A 883 -13.14 16.46 11.76
CA LEU A 883 -14.04 15.31 11.70
C LEU A 883 -13.54 14.18 12.61
N ILE A 884 -14.37 13.77 13.57
CA ILE A 884 -14.11 12.62 14.46
C ILE A 884 -15.17 11.56 14.18
N ALA A 885 -14.75 10.44 13.57
CA ALA A 885 -15.63 9.34 13.20
C ALA A 885 -15.03 7.98 13.58
N GLU A 886 -15.83 6.90 13.65
CA GLU A 886 -15.27 5.55 13.88
C GLU A 886 -14.17 5.21 12.87
N ASP A 887 -14.45 5.47 11.59
CA ASP A 887 -13.47 5.40 10.52
C ASP A 887 -13.90 6.26 9.33
N ILE A 888 -12.97 6.56 8.43
CA ILE A 888 -13.23 7.30 7.20
C ILE A 888 -12.63 6.50 6.03
N GLU A 889 -13.48 6.01 5.14
CA GLU A 889 -13.04 5.18 4.02
C GLU A 889 -12.30 5.99 2.94
N GLN A 890 -11.57 5.29 2.07
CA GLN A 890 -10.69 5.90 1.08
C GLN A 890 -11.42 6.85 0.11
N GLU A 891 -12.68 6.57 -0.23
CA GLU A 891 -13.48 7.43 -1.12
C GLU A 891 -13.78 8.79 -0.48
N ALA A 892 -14.32 8.79 0.75
CA ALA A 892 -14.53 10.02 1.51
C ALA A 892 -13.21 10.72 1.79
N LEU A 893 -12.19 10.01 2.28
CA LEU A 893 -10.88 10.58 2.64
C LEU A 893 -10.20 11.25 1.43
N GLY A 894 -10.20 10.60 0.26
CA GLY A 894 -9.63 11.15 -0.96
C GLY A 894 -10.28 12.48 -1.35
N THR A 895 -11.60 12.60 -1.16
CA THR A 895 -12.33 13.84 -1.42
C THR A 895 -11.95 14.94 -0.43
N LEU A 896 -11.83 14.63 0.86
CA LEU A 896 -11.45 15.61 1.90
C LEU A 896 -10.01 16.11 1.69
N VAL A 897 -9.09 15.21 1.40
CA VAL A 897 -7.66 15.53 1.15
C VAL A 897 -7.51 16.44 -0.08
N VAL A 898 -8.19 16.12 -1.18
CA VAL A 898 -8.13 16.96 -2.39
C VAL A 898 -8.67 18.37 -2.14
N ASN A 899 -9.76 18.51 -1.37
CA ASN A 899 -10.31 19.82 -1.04
C ASN A 899 -9.43 20.62 -0.06
N LYS A 900 -8.76 19.95 0.88
CA LYS A 900 -7.74 20.58 1.74
C LYS A 900 -6.54 21.08 0.95
N LEU A 901 -5.99 20.25 0.07
CA LEU A 901 -4.81 20.60 -0.73
C LEU A 901 -5.09 21.73 -1.72
N ARG A 902 -6.33 21.86 -2.20
CA ARG A 902 -6.78 23.00 -3.01
C ARG A 902 -6.98 24.28 -2.22
N GLY A 903 -6.92 24.22 -0.89
CA GLY A 903 -7.17 25.37 0.00
C GLY A 903 -8.62 25.82 0.08
N VAL A 904 -9.55 25.12 -0.57
CA VAL A 904 -11.00 25.44 -0.57
C VAL A 904 -11.59 25.21 0.82
N LEU A 905 -11.12 24.18 1.52
CA LEU A 905 -11.63 23.78 2.82
C LEU A 905 -10.48 23.58 3.80
N LYS A 906 -10.57 24.21 4.98
CA LYS A 906 -9.65 23.95 6.09
C LYS A 906 -10.20 22.77 6.90
N ILE A 907 -9.78 21.56 6.58
CA ILE A 907 -10.29 20.33 7.22
C ILE A 907 -9.17 19.45 7.75
N ALA A 908 -9.46 18.71 8.82
CA ALA A 908 -8.68 17.55 9.25
C ALA A 908 -9.61 16.44 9.73
N ALA A 909 -9.13 15.21 9.68
CA ALA A 909 -9.92 14.04 10.02
C ALA A 909 -9.12 13.05 10.86
N LEU A 910 -9.76 12.51 11.90
CA LEU A 910 -9.20 11.55 12.83
C LEU A 910 -10.23 10.46 13.20
N LYS A 911 -9.71 9.34 13.71
CA LYS A 911 -10.56 8.26 14.24
C LYS A 911 -11.01 8.58 15.66
N ALA A 912 -12.22 8.16 16.00
CA ALA A 912 -12.77 8.27 17.34
C ALA A 912 -11.89 7.50 18.36
N PRO A 913 -11.72 8.04 19.58
CA PRO A 913 -11.01 7.35 20.65
C PRO A 913 -11.84 6.17 21.21
N GLY A 914 -11.16 5.07 21.53
CA GLY A 914 -11.82 3.85 22.04
C GLY A 914 -12.47 2.98 20.96
N PHE A 915 -13.15 1.92 21.40
CA PHE A 915 -13.88 0.96 20.53
C PHE A 915 -15.19 0.54 21.22
N GLY A 916 -16.18 0.09 20.45
CA GLY A 916 -17.47 -0.36 20.98
C GLY A 916 -18.20 0.73 21.78
N GLU A 917 -18.85 0.36 22.88
CA GLU A 917 -19.59 1.30 23.75
C GLU A 917 -18.72 2.42 24.31
N ARG A 918 -17.43 2.16 24.55
CA ARG A 918 -16.50 3.17 25.06
C ARG A 918 -16.27 4.29 24.05
N LYS A 919 -16.23 3.97 22.76
CA LYS A 919 -16.14 4.98 21.69
C LYS A 919 -17.32 5.94 21.80
N SER A 920 -18.54 5.42 21.93
CA SER A 920 -19.75 6.24 22.08
C SER A 920 -19.69 7.10 23.35
N GLN A 921 -19.24 6.55 24.48
CA GLN A 921 -19.04 7.31 25.72
C GLN A 921 -17.98 8.42 25.59
N TYR A 922 -16.85 8.17 24.91
CA TYR A 922 -15.84 9.19 24.66
C TYR A 922 -16.33 10.28 23.70
N LEU A 923 -17.10 9.92 22.67
CA LEU A 923 -17.73 10.89 21.78
C LEU A 923 -18.71 11.79 22.55
N ASP A 924 -19.46 11.24 23.50
CA ASP A 924 -20.33 12.03 24.39
C ASP A 924 -19.52 12.98 25.28
N ASP A 925 -18.36 12.53 25.76
CA ASP A 925 -17.48 13.38 26.58
C ASP A 925 -16.91 14.56 25.76
N ILE A 926 -16.46 14.31 24.52
CA ILE A 926 -16.01 15.36 23.58
C ILE A 926 -17.18 16.29 23.22
N ALA A 927 -18.38 15.73 23.04
CA ALA A 927 -19.59 16.49 22.74
C ALA A 927 -19.92 17.47 23.87
N ILE A 928 -19.88 17.02 25.12
CA ILE A 928 -20.14 17.86 26.29
C ILE A 928 -19.09 18.96 26.43
N LEU A 929 -17.81 18.66 26.18
CA LEU A 929 -16.74 19.66 26.24
C LEU A 929 -16.90 20.75 25.17
N THR A 930 -17.22 20.35 23.94
CA THR A 930 -17.26 21.26 22.78
C THR A 930 -18.65 21.83 22.47
N GLY A 931 -19.68 21.36 23.17
CA GLY A 931 -21.09 21.68 22.88
C GLY A 931 -21.62 21.03 21.60
N ALA A 932 -20.92 20.02 21.05
CA ALA A 932 -21.39 19.30 19.87
C ALA A 932 -22.56 18.37 20.20
N THR A 933 -23.29 17.93 19.17
CA THR A 933 -24.19 16.77 19.27
C THR A 933 -23.61 15.60 18.48
N VAL A 934 -23.52 14.42 19.10
CA VAL A 934 -23.00 13.22 18.42
C VAL A 934 -24.05 12.70 17.44
N ILE A 935 -23.67 12.56 16.16
CA ILE A 935 -24.55 12.02 15.13
C ILE A 935 -24.64 10.51 15.28
N ARG A 936 -25.83 10.03 15.63
CA ARG A 936 -26.18 8.62 15.81
C ARG A 936 -27.48 8.32 15.08
N ASP A 937 -27.43 7.39 14.12
CA ASP A 937 -28.63 6.92 13.41
C ASP A 937 -29.68 6.33 14.37
N GLU A 938 -29.25 5.73 15.49
CA GLU A 938 -30.14 5.16 16.51
C GLU A 938 -31.03 6.20 17.18
N VAL A 939 -30.57 7.45 17.25
CA VAL A 939 -31.31 8.59 17.82
C VAL A 939 -32.10 9.34 16.73
N GLY A 940 -32.05 8.85 15.47
CA GLY A 940 -32.74 9.44 14.32
C GLY A 940 -32.04 10.64 13.69
N LEU A 941 -30.81 10.94 14.09
CA LEU A 941 -29.96 11.99 13.52
C LEU A 941 -29.02 11.38 12.49
N THR A 942 -29.29 11.65 11.22
CA THR A 942 -28.49 11.16 10.08
C THR A 942 -27.55 12.24 9.58
N LEU A 943 -26.39 11.83 9.06
CA LEU A 943 -25.30 12.73 8.67
C LEU A 943 -25.69 13.70 7.55
N ASP A 944 -26.56 13.27 6.63
CA ASP A 944 -27.09 14.06 5.52
C ASP A 944 -27.95 15.25 5.98
N LYS A 945 -28.57 15.16 7.16
CA LYS A 945 -29.44 16.22 7.71
C LYS A 945 -28.73 17.08 8.76
N ALA A 946 -27.45 16.83 9.00
CA ALA A 946 -26.65 17.60 9.94
C ALA A 946 -26.55 19.07 9.49
N ASP A 947 -26.89 19.97 10.40
CA ASP A 947 -26.81 21.42 10.21
C ASP A 947 -25.69 22.02 11.09
N LYS A 948 -25.68 23.35 11.22
CA LYS A 948 -24.67 24.03 12.03
C LYS A 948 -24.87 23.82 13.54
N GLU A 949 -26.08 23.46 13.98
CA GLU A 949 -26.42 23.32 15.39
C GLU A 949 -25.78 22.08 16.02
N VAL A 950 -25.53 21.03 15.22
CA VAL A 950 -24.85 19.82 15.71
C VAL A 950 -23.34 19.96 15.87
N LEU A 951 -22.74 21.02 15.30
CA LEU A 951 -21.29 21.23 15.31
C LEU A 951 -20.79 21.78 16.66
N GLY A 952 -19.82 21.10 17.26
CA GLY A 952 -19.11 21.61 18.42
C GLY A 952 -18.20 22.77 18.08
N HIS A 953 -17.82 23.55 19.08
CA HIS A 953 -16.84 24.61 18.96
C HIS A 953 -15.60 24.31 19.82
N ALA A 954 -14.42 24.62 19.28
CA ALA A 954 -13.18 24.64 20.02
C ALA A 954 -12.39 25.90 19.67
N ALA A 955 -11.78 26.51 20.69
CA ALA A 955 -10.90 27.66 20.52
C ALA A 955 -9.64 27.27 19.72
N LYS A 956 -9.10 26.07 19.98
CA LYS A 956 -7.95 25.53 19.25
C LYS A 956 -7.96 24.00 19.23
N VAL A 957 -7.54 23.41 18.12
CA VAL A 957 -7.29 21.96 18.00
C VAL A 957 -5.91 21.73 17.42
N VAL A 958 -5.15 20.85 18.08
CA VAL A 958 -3.80 20.43 17.67
C VAL A 958 -3.78 18.93 17.47
N LEU A 959 -3.46 18.47 16.26
CA LEU A 959 -3.33 17.05 15.91
C LEU A 959 -1.89 16.72 15.56
N THR A 960 -1.34 15.70 16.20
CA THR A 960 -0.08 15.06 15.83
C THR A 960 -0.36 13.74 15.12
N LYS A 961 0.69 12.97 14.80
CA LYS A 961 0.56 11.63 14.24
C LYS A 961 -0.21 10.67 15.17
N ASP A 962 -0.02 10.82 16.47
CA ASP A 962 -0.47 9.85 17.46
C ASP A 962 -1.46 10.43 18.49
N THR A 963 -1.53 11.77 18.64
CA THR A 963 -2.36 12.43 19.67
C THR A 963 -3.19 13.59 19.13
N THR A 964 -4.30 13.89 19.80
CA THR A 964 -5.17 15.05 19.52
C THR A 964 -5.40 15.81 20.81
N THR A 965 -5.20 17.13 20.78
CA THR A 965 -5.51 18.04 21.87
C THR A 965 -6.60 19.00 21.43
N ILE A 966 -7.71 19.06 22.17
CA ILE A 966 -8.83 19.96 21.94
C ILE A 966 -8.86 20.97 23.09
N VAL A 967 -8.83 22.24 22.74
CA VAL A 967 -8.97 23.37 23.67
C VAL A 967 -10.34 23.99 23.48
N GLY A 968 -11.18 23.92 24.51
CA GLY A 968 -12.51 24.53 24.57
C GLY A 968 -12.46 26.05 24.75
N ASP A 969 -13.61 26.69 24.62
CA ASP A 969 -13.79 28.15 24.74
C ASP A 969 -14.32 28.60 26.12
N GLY A 970 -14.49 27.66 27.07
CA GLY A 970 -14.96 27.94 28.43
C GLY A 970 -16.49 28.01 28.58
N THR A 971 -17.26 27.82 27.52
CA THR A 971 -18.72 28.04 27.55
C THR A 971 -19.50 26.93 28.25
N ASN A 972 -18.97 25.70 28.30
CA ASN A 972 -19.70 24.49 28.74
C ASN A 972 -19.27 23.95 30.11
N GLN A 973 -18.63 24.77 30.93
CA GLN A 973 -18.00 24.32 32.18
C GLN A 973 -18.97 23.68 33.18
N GLU A 974 -20.21 24.17 33.27
CA GLU A 974 -21.22 23.55 34.13
C GLU A 974 -21.61 22.13 33.65
N ALA A 975 -21.66 21.92 32.34
CA ALA A 975 -21.97 20.62 31.74
C ALA A 975 -20.83 19.62 31.95
N VAL A 976 -19.58 20.06 31.80
CA VAL A 976 -18.38 19.26 32.08
C VAL A 976 -18.36 18.84 33.56
N ASN A 977 -18.62 19.76 34.48
CA ASN A 977 -18.67 19.46 35.93
C ASN A 977 -19.78 18.44 36.28
N LYS A 978 -20.97 18.58 35.68
CA LYS A 978 -22.05 17.58 35.83
C LYS A 978 -21.63 16.22 35.30
N ARG A 979 -20.94 16.16 34.16
CA ARG A 979 -20.43 14.92 33.56
C ARG A 979 -19.37 14.26 34.44
N VAL A 980 -18.43 15.02 34.99
CA VAL A 980 -17.43 14.51 35.93
C VAL A 980 -18.10 13.93 37.19
N ALA A 981 -19.11 14.60 37.74
CA ALA A 981 -19.86 14.09 38.89
C ALA A 981 -20.59 12.77 38.57
N GLN A 982 -21.18 12.65 37.37
CA GLN A 982 -21.79 11.39 36.91
C GLN A 982 -20.76 10.25 36.85
N ILE A 983 -19.57 10.51 36.28
CA ILE A 983 -18.52 9.48 36.15
C ILE A 983 -17.98 9.09 37.53
N ARG A 984 -17.86 10.02 38.49
CA ARG A 984 -17.49 9.70 39.88
C ARG A 984 -18.47 8.73 40.54
N ASN A 985 -19.77 8.95 40.38
CA ASN A 985 -20.78 8.02 40.90
C ASN A 985 -20.69 6.63 40.25
N LEU A 986 -20.34 6.56 38.95
CA LEU A 986 -20.10 5.27 38.27
C LEU A 986 -18.86 4.54 38.81
N ILE A 987 -17.81 5.27 39.21
CA ILE A 987 -16.60 4.69 39.82
C ILE A 987 -16.93 4.05 41.17
N GLU A 988 -17.75 4.71 41.99
CA GLU A 988 -18.18 4.18 43.28
C GLU A 988 -19.05 2.92 43.14
N ALA A 989 -19.88 2.88 42.09
CA ALA A 989 -20.72 1.72 41.78
C ALA A 989 -19.97 0.57 41.08
N ALA A 990 -18.81 0.82 40.47
CA ALA A 990 -18.05 -0.18 39.75
C ALA A 990 -17.38 -1.19 40.70
N GLU A 991 -17.59 -2.49 40.46
CA GLU A 991 -16.94 -3.55 41.25
C GLU A 991 -15.56 -3.93 40.69
N GLN A 992 -15.32 -3.70 39.39
CA GLN A 992 -14.10 -4.12 38.70
C GLN A 992 -13.02 -3.03 38.69
N GLU A 993 -11.80 -3.37 39.12
CA GLU A 993 -10.66 -2.43 39.14
C GLU A 993 -10.33 -1.86 37.76
N TYR A 994 -10.44 -2.69 36.72
CA TYR A 994 -10.24 -2.29 35.33
C TYR A 994 -11.24 -1.20 34.87
N GLU A 995 -12.49 -1.28 35.32
CA GLU A 995 -13.51 -0.29 34.98
C GLU A 995 -13.25 1.03 35.73
N LYS A 996 -12.88 0.95 37.01
CA LYS A 996 -12.44 2.12 37.80
C LYS A 996 -11.25 2.83 37.16
N GLU A 997 -10.25 2.09 36.71
CA GLU A 997 -9.08 2.64 36.02
C GLU A 997 -9.49 3.42 34.77
N LYS A 998 -10.39 2.85 33.95
CA LYS A 998 -10.85 3.49 32.70
C LYS A 998 -11.75 4.69 32.93
N LEU A 999 -12.61 4.65 33.95
CA LEU A 999 -13.42 5.81 34.34
C LEU A 999 -12.56 6.93 34.93
N ASN A 1000 -11.52 6.59 35.71
CA ASN A 1000 -10.52 7.55 36.19
C ASN A 1000 -9.72 8.18 35.04
N GLU A 1001 -9.39 7.42 34.00
CA GLU A 1001 -8.76 7.93 32.78
C GLU A 1001 -9.66 8.96 32.08
N ARG A 1002 -10.97 8.70 31.98
CA ARG A 1002 -11.95 9.62 31.40
C ARG A 1002 -12.09 10.90 32.21
N ILE A 1003 -12.19 10.79 33.54
CA ILE A 1003 -12.22 11.97 34.42
C ILE A 1003 -10.94 12.78 34.22
N ALA A 1004 -9.77 12.15 34.25
CA ALA A 1004 -8.50 12.87 34.08
C ALA A 1004 -8.45 13.66 32.76
N LYS A 1005 -8.99 13.10 31.67
CA LYS A 1005 -9.05 13.79 30.37
C LYS A 1005 -10.08 14.92 30.33
N LEU A 1006 -11.21 14.80 31.05
CA LEU A 1006 -12.27 15.81 31.10
C LEU A 1006 -11.99 16.94 32.11
N SER A 1007 -11.43 16.59 33.28
CA SER A 1007 -11.19 17.50 34.40
C SER A 1007 -9.77 18.04 34.46
N GLY A 1008 -8.83 17.43 33.74
CA GLY A 1008 -7.42 17.80 33.78
C GLY A 1008 -7.15 19.19 33.23
N GLY A 1009 -8.02 19.73 32.35
CA GLY A 1009 -7.76 20.98 31.67
C GLY A 1009 -6.48 20.93 30.82
N VAL A 1010 -6.23 22.02 30.10
CA VAL A 1010 -5.02 22.19 29.29
C VAL A 1010 -4.34 23.47 29.74
N ALA A 1011 -3.13 23.36 30.30
CA ALA A 1011 -2.30 24.53 30.59
C ALA A 1011 -1.54 24.91 29.33
N VAL A 1012 -1.63 26.17 28.94
CA VAL A 1012 -0.87 26.71 27.82
C VAL A 1012 0.22 27.61 28.37
N ILE A 1013 1.47 27.27 28.06
CA ILE A 1013 2.65 28.10 28.35
C ILE A 1013 3.02 28.84 27.07
N GLN A 1014 2.87 30.16 27.07
CA GLN A 1014 3.37 31.02 26.01
C GLN A 1014 4.79 31.47 26.36
N VAL A 1015 5.75 31.09 25.51
CA VAL A 1015 7.16 31.43 25.67
C VAL A 1015 7.43 32.74 24.94
N GLY A 1016 7.98 33.73 25.64
CA GLY A 1016 8.34 35.04 25.09
C GLY A 1016 9.86 35.21 24.93
N ALA A 1017 10.27 35.99 23.93
CA ALA A 1017 11.67 36.40 23.77
C ALA A 1017 11.80 37.70 22.98
N GLN A 1018 12.98 38.34 23.05
CA GLN A 1018 13.26 39.58 22.31
C GLN A 1018 13.60 39.33 20.83
N THR A 1019 14.17 38.16 20.52
CA THR A 1019 14.56 37.76 19.17
C THR A 1019 13.99 36.40 18.81
N GLU A 1020 13.77 36.15 17.51
CA GLU A 1020 13.23 34.87 17.03
C GLU A 1020 14.18 33.68 17.33
N THR A 1021 15.49 33.89 17.25
CA THR A 1021 16.48 32.85 17.57
C THR A 1021 16.41 32.46 19.04
N GLU A 1022 16.32 33.45 19.94
CA GLU A 1022 16.15 33.22 21.37
C GLU A 1022 14.79 32.56 21.69
N LEU A 1023 13.72 32.98 21.00
CA LEU A 1023 12.39 32.39 21.15
C LEU A 1023 12.41 30.89 20.87
N LYS A 1024 13.00 30.49 19.73
CA LYS A 1024 13.11 29.09 19.34
C LYS A 1024 13.98 28.28 20.31
N GLU A 1025 15.08 28.85 20.80
CA GLU A 1025 15.95 28.21 21.79
C GLU A 1025 15.26 28.02 23.15
N LYS A 1026 14.62 29.08 23.67
CA LYS A 1026 13.83 29.03 24.89
C LYS A 1026 12.70 28.01 24.79
N LYS A 1027 11.96 28.00 23.68
CA LYS A 1027 10.85 27.08 23.46
C LYS A 1027 11.29 25.62 23.56
N LEU A 1028 12.39 25.25 22.88
CA LEU A 1028 12.96 23.89 22.94
C LEU A 1028 13.34 23.52 24.39
N ARG A 1029 13.94 24.45 25.13
CA ARG A 1029 14.31 24.24 26.54
C ARG A 1029 13.09 24.03 27.45
N VAL A 1030 11.99 24.75 27.23
CA VAL A 1030 10.74 24.55 27.99
C VAL A 1030 10.10 23.21 27.61
N GLU A 1031 10.19 22.80 26.35
CA GLU A 1031 9.70 21.51 25.87
C GLU A 1031 10.42 20.32 26.54
N ASP A 1032 11.75 20.35 26.55
CA ASP A 1032 12.58 19.33 27.22
C ASP A 1032 12.28 19.27 28.73
N ALA A 1033 12.18 20.44 29.38
CA ALA A 1033 11.84 20.53 30.80
C ALA A 1033 10.45 19.98 31.13
N LEU A 1034 9.46 20.24 30.26
CA LEU A 1034 8.11 19.71 30.41
C LEU A 1034 8.11 18.18 30.28
N ASN A 1035 8.82 17.65 29.29
CA ASN A 1035 8.91 16.20 29.07
C ASN A 1035 9.62 15.49 30.22
N ALA A 1036 10.72 16.05 30.73
CA ALA A 1036 11.42 15.54 31.90
C ALA A 1036 10.53 15.51 33.15
N THR A 1037 9.73 16.56 33.36
CA THR A 1037 8.78 16.63 34.47
C THR A 1037 7.70 15.55 34.35
N LYS A 1038 7.16 15.31 33.15
CA LYS A 1038 6.21 14.20 32.91
C LYS A 1038 6.86 12.84 33.17
N ALA A 1039 8.09 12.64 32.70
CA ALA A 1039 8.85 11.42 32.92
C ALA A 1039 9.12 11.15 34.42
N ALA A 1040 9.35 12.20 35.21
CA ALA A 1040 9.52 12.11 36.66
C ALA A 1040 8.23 11.72 37.39
N VAL A 1041 7.09 12.23 36.93
CA VAL A 1041 5.76 11.85 37.48
C VAL A 1041 5.43 10.38 37.21
N GLU A 1042 5.90 9.81 36.10
CA GLU A 1042 5.58 8.44 35.70
C GLU A 1042 6.41 7.35 36.42
N GLU A 1043 7.73 7.50 36.51
CA GLU A 1043 8.63 6.46 37.08
C GLU A 1043 9.40 6.93 38.33
N GLY A 1044 9.12 8.14 38.80
CA GLY A 1044 9.81 8.76 39.92
C GLY A 1044 11.13 9.43 39.52
N ILE A 1045 11.90 9.76 40.55
CA ILE A 1045 13.10 10.57 40.48
C ILE A 1045 14.29 9.91 41.16
N VAL A 1046 15.49 10.25 40.67
CA VAL A 1046 16.77 9.82 41.23
C VAL A 1046 17.75 10.98 41.31
N VAL A 1047 18.83 10.78 42.05
CA VAL A 1047 19.91 11.77 42.19
C VAL A 1047 20.52 12.09 40.83
N GLY A 1048 20.53 13.36 40.44
CA GLY A 1048 20.93 13.77 39.11
C GLY A 1048 22.44 13.90 38.90
N GLY A 1049 22.80 14.66 37.86
CA GLY A 1049 24.19 15.03 37.58
C GLY A 1049 25.08 13.83 37.21
N GLY A 1050 24.49 12.73 36.74
CA GLY A 1050 25.21 11.49 36.43
C GLY A 1050 25.72 10.72 37.65
N CYS A 1051 25.40 11.17 38.88
CA CYS A 1051 25.84 10.49 40.10
C CYS A 1051 25.11 9.15 40.29
N THR A 1052 23.84 9.04 39.90
CA THR A 1052 23.10 7.77 39.94
C THR A 1052 23.76 6.69 39.07
N LEU A 1053 24.21 7.03 37.85
CA LEU A 1053 24.95 6.09 37.00
C LEU A 1053 26.22 5.59 37.67
N LEU A 1054 26.94 6.46 38.37
CA LEU A 1054 28.13 6.10 39.13
C LEU A 1054 27.81 5.19 40.34
N ARG A 1055 26.70 5.43 41.04
CA ARG A 1055 26.23 4.55 42.14
C ARG A 1055 25.82 3.18 41.63
N LEU A 1056 25.15 3.12 40.47
CA LEU A 1056 24.85 1.86 39.78
C LEU A 1056 26.14 1.11 39.43
N ALA A 1057 27.21 1.81 39.04
CA ALA A 1057 28.50 1.18 38.74
C ALA A 1057 29.09 0.41 39.94
N ALA A 1058 28.85 0.88 41.18
CA ALA A 1058 29.29 0.18 42.39
C ALA A 1058 28.49 -1.11 42.67
N LYS A 1059 27.29 -1.25 42.12
CA LYS A 1059 26.45 -2.47 42.23
C LYS A 1059 26.81 -3.53 41.19
N VAL A 1060 27.56 -3.17 40.15
CA VAL A 1060 27.92 -4.09 39.06
C VAL A 1060 28.77 -5.26 39.54
N ASP A 1061 29.62 -5.10 40.57
CA ASP A 1061 30.44 -6.21 41.06
C ASP A 1061 29.60 -7.39 41.56
N ALA A 1062 28.49 -7.11 42.27
CA ALA A 1062 27.56 -8.15 42.73
C ALA A 1062 26.84 -8.85 41.56
N ILE A 1063 26.51 -8.10 40.50
CA ILE A 1063 25.90 -8.65 39.29
C ILE A 1063 26.91 -9.50 38.53
N ARG A 1064 28.17 -9.04 38.42
CA ARG A 1064 29.26 -9.75 37.77
C ARG A 1064 29.46 -11.14 38.38
N ASP A 1065 29.43 -11.23 39.70
CA ASP A 1065 29.64 -12.49 40.42
C ASP A 1065 28.49 -13.49 40.20
N SER A 1066 27.30 -13.02 39.80
CA SER A 1066 26.17 -13.88 39.41
C SER A 1066 26.26 -14.44 37.98
N LEU A 1067 27.19 -13.93 37.15
CA LEU A 1067 27.36 -14.38 35.77
C LEU A 1067 28.28 -15.61 35.73
N GLU A 1068 27.79 -16.70 35.13
CA GLU A 1068 28.54 -17.97 35.07
C GLU A 1068 29.73 -17.94 34.08
N ASN A 1069 29.63 -17.16 33.00
CA ASN A 1069 30.63 -17.14 31.93
C ASN A 1069 31.62 -15.98 32.11
N ASP A 1070 32.92 -16.25 32.02
CA ASP A 1070 33.96 -15.24 32.26
C ASP A 1070 33.96 -14.10 31.23
N GLU A 1071 33.63 -14.34 29.96
CA GLU A 1071 33.49 -13.27 28.95
C GLU A 1071 32.25 -12.40 29.22
N GLN A 1072 31.19 -12.97 29.80
CA GLN A 1072 30.03 -12.18 30.27
C GLN A 1072 30.41 -11.30 31.46
N LYS A 1073 31.28 -11.78 32.37
CA LYS A 1073 31.82 -10.96 33.47
C LYS A 1073 32.61 -9.77 32.96
N VAL A 1074 33.41 -9.96 31.91
CA VAL A 1074 34.11 -8.85 31.23
C VAL A 1074 33.11 -7.86 30.62
N GLY A 1075 31.99 -8.36 30.08
CA GLY A 1075 30.85 -7.52 29.67
C GLY A 1075 30.29 -6.64 30.79
N ALA A 1076 30.17 -7.17 32.01
CA ALA A 1076 29.78 -6.39 33.18
C ALA A 1076 30.83 -5.32 33.55
N ASP A 1077 32.13 -5.66 33.49
CA ASP A 1077 33.21 -4.69 33.74
C ASP A 1077 33.23 -3.53 32.72
N ILE A 1078 32.86 -3.79 31.47
CA ILE A 1078 32.66 -2.75 30.44
C ILE A 1078 31.56 -1.78 30.87
N VAL A 1079 30.41 -2.29 31.32
CA VAL A 1079 29.30 -1.44 31.81
C VAL A 1079 29.76 -0.61 33.02
N LYS A 1080 30.46 -1.22 33.98
CA LYS A 1080 30.99 -0.53 35.17
C LYS A 1080 31.88 0.66 34.79
N ARG A 1081 32.78 0.51 33.81
CA ARG A 1081 33.65 1.60 33.34
C ARG A 1081 32.86 2.67 32.56
N ALA A 1082 31.95 2.26 31.68
CA ALA A 1082 31.16 3.15 30.85
C ALA A 1082 30.24 4.07 31.65
N LEU A 1083 29.66 3.59 32.77
CA LEU A 1083 28.80 4.38 33.65
C LEU A 1083 29.49 5.62 34.27
N SER A 1084 30.83 5.65 34.30
CA SER A 1084 31.58 6.82 34.78
C SER A 1084 31.72 7.95 33.74
N TYR A 1085 31.42 7.69 32.47
CA TYR A 1085 31.67 8.64 31.37
C TYR A 1085 30.81 9.91 31.49
N PRO A 1086 29.49 9.84 31.76
CA PRO A 1086 28.65 11.04 31.85
C PRO A 1086 29.10 12.01 32.94
N LEU A 1087 29.34 11.54 34.18
CA LEU A 1087 29.81 12.41 35.27
C LEU A 1087 31.17 13.03 34.97
N LYS A 1088 32.11 12.25 34.41
CA LYS A 1088 33.43 12.77 34.01
C LYS A 1088 33.30 13.89 32.97
N LEU A 1089 32.38 13.75 32.03
CA LEU A 1089 32.16 14.75 30.99
C LEU A 1089 31.47 16.00 31.54
N ILE A 1090 30.47 15.85 32.42
CA ILE A 1090 29.83 16.97 33.12
C ILE A 1090 30.87 17.78 33.90
N ALA A 1091 31.72 17.10 34.67
CA ALA A 1091 32.82 17.74 35.41
C ALA A 1091 33.84 18.43 34.47
N LYS A 1092 34.21 17.77 33.36
CA LYS A 1092 35.11 18.34 32.34
C LYS A 1092 34.52 19.60 31.70
N ASN A 1093 33.22 19.60 31.37
CA ASN A 1093 32.54 20.76 30.81
C ASN A 1093 32.47 21.91 31.81
N ALA A 1094 32.32 21.60 33.10
CA ALA A 1094 32.41 22.57 34.20
C ALA A 1094 33.84 23.10 34.48
N GLY A 1095 34.87 22.57 33.80
CA GLY A 1095 36.25 23.02 33.92
C GLY A 1095 37.04 22.35 35.05
N VAL A 1096 36.55 21.25 35.63
CA VAL A 1096 37.22 20.51 36.71
C VAL A 1096 37.60 19.09 36.27
N ASN A 1097 38.53 18.46 36.99
CA ASN A 1097 39.00 17.12 36.65
C ASN A 1097 37.98 16.05 37.05
N GLY A 1098 37.33 15.43 36.05
CA GLY A 1098 36.29 14.44 36.25
C GLY A 1098 36.72 13.18 37.02
N SER A 1099 37.99 12.78 36.95
CA SER A 1099 38.48 11.61 37.71
C SER A 1099 38.47 11.88 39.22
N VAL A 1100 38.90 13.07 39.63
CA VAL A 1100 38.90 13.49 41.05
C VAL A 1100 37.47 13.59 41.58
N VAL A 1101 36.56 14.13 40.76
CA VAL A 1101 35.13 14.20 41.11
C VAL A 1101 34.54 12.80 41.28
N THR A 1102 34.79 11.89 40.33
CA THR A 1102 34.28 10.51 40.38
C THR A 1102 34.76 9.77 41.63
N GLU A 1103 36.04 9.86 41.95
CA GLU A 1103 36.65 9.21 43.12
C GLU A 1103 36.07 9.76 44.42
N LYS A 1104 35.96 11.08 44.55
CA LYS A 1104 35.42 11.72 45.75
C LYS A 1104 33.93 11.41 45.96
N VAL A 1105 33.13 11.30 44.90
CA VAL A 1105 31.72 10.88 45.02
C VAL A 1105 31.62 9.41 45.44
N LEU A 1106 32.43 8.51 44.84
CA LEU A 1106 32.47 7.09 45.22
C LEU A 1106 32.95 6.86 46.65
N SER A 1107 33.86 7.70 47.17
CA SER A 1107 34.40 7.57 48.53
C SER A 1107 33.38 7.83 49.64
N SER A 1108 32.25 8.47 49.33
CA SER A 1108 31.17 8.74 50.28
C SER A 1108 30.11 7.67 50.21
N ASP A 1109 29.70 7.13 51.37
CA ASP A 1109 28.65 6.11 51.48
C ASP A 1109 27.23 6.68 51.35
N ASN A 1110 27.06 8.01 51.43
CA ASN A 1110 25.75 8.63 51.29
C ASN A 1110 25.28 8.59 49.82
N PRO A 1111 24.18 7.90 49.49
CA PRO A 1111 23.69 7.80 48.11
C PRO A 1111 23.30 9.15 47.50
N LYS A 1112 22.94 10.13 48.33
CA LYS A 1112 22.54 11.48 47.90
C LYS A 1112 23.71 12.45 47.72
N TYR A 1113 24.89 12.10 48.23
CA TYR A 1113 26.09 12.93 48.10
C TYR A 1113 26.63 12.88 46.67
N GLY A 1114 26.84 14.05 46.08
CA GLY A 1114 27.36 14.19 44.73
C GLY A 1114 28.06 15.53 44.50
N TYR A 1115 28.38 15.81 43.24
CA TYR A 1115 29.07 17.03 42.83
C TYR A 1115 28.12 17.92 42.02
N ASN A 1116 27.81 19.10 42.55
CA ASN A 1116 27.03 20.10 41.85
C ASN A 1116 27.93 20.87 40.88
N ALA A 1117 27.82 20.58 39.58
CA ALA A 1117 28.64 21.22 38.55
C ALA A 1117 28.27 22.70 38.28
N ALA A 1118 27.08 23.14 38.70
CA ALA A 1118 26.67 24.55 38.57
C ALA A 1118 27.43 25.41 39.59
N THR A 1119 27.40 25.02 40.88
CA THR A 1119 28.04 25.75 41.99
C THR A 1119 29.51 25.38 42.18
N GLY A 1120 29.91 24.16 41.79
CA GLY A 1120 31.25 23.62 42.01
C GLY A 1120 31.46 22.97 43.38
N ASN A 1121 30.40 22.77 44.17
CA ASN A 1121 30.46 22.23 45.52
C ASN A 1121 30.07 20.74 45.59
N TYR A 1122 30.48 20.08 46.67
CA TYR A 1122 30.04 18.72 47.01
C TYR A 1122 28.98 18.79 48.10
N GLU A 1123 27.79 18.28 47.81
CA GLU A 1123 26.62 18.44 48.66
C GLU A 1123 25.61 17.30 48.46
N ASP A 1124 24.52 17.33 49.21
CA ASP A 1124 23.37 16.45 48.98
C ASP A 1124 22.60 16.97 47.77
N LEU A 1125 22.69 16.25 46.66
CA LEU A 1125 22.12 16.67 45.38
C LEU A 1125 20.59 16.64 45.37
N MET A 1126 19.96 15.78 46.18
CA MET A 1126 18.49 15.79 46.34
C MET A 1126 18.05 17.07 47.05
N ALA A 1127 18.73 17.44 48.14
CA ALA A 1127 18.43 18.68 48.85
C ALA A 1127 18.76 19.94 48.04
N ALA A 1128 19.73 19.86 47.13
CA ALA A 1128 20.10 20.93 46.21
C ALA A 1128 19.22 21.01 44.95
N GLY A 1129 18.20 20.15 44.82
CA GLY A 1129 17.30 20.14 43.66
C GLY A 1129 17.91 19.58 42.37
N ILE A 1130 19.06 18.89 42.43
CA ILE A 1130 19.70 18.28 41.27
C ILE A 1130 19.21 16.85 41.13
N ILE A 1131 18.12 16.70 40.37
CA ILE A 1131 17.32 15.50 40.27
C ILE A 1131 17.10 15.15 38.80
N ASP A 1132 17.27 13.88 38.45
CA ASP A 1132 16.99 13.37 37.10
C ASP A 1132 15.78 12.40 37.15
N PRO A 1133 14.90 12.38 36.12
CA PRO A 1133 13.82 11.40 36.05
C PRO A 1133 14.35 9.95 35.92
N THR A 1134 13.78 9.03 36.68
CA THR A 1134 14.16 7.60 36.64
C THR A 1134 13.96 7.00 35.25
N LYS A 1135 12.86 7.36 34.59
CA LYS A 1135 12.53 6.95 33.21
C LYS A 1135 13.62 7.32 32.22
N VAL A 1136 14.17 8.54 32.34
CA VAL A 1136 15.25 9.03 31.45
C VAL A 1136 16.50 8.17 31.64
N VAL A 1137 16.96 7.98 32.88
CA VAL A 1137 18.17 7.19 33.19
C VAL A 1137 18.03 5.73 32.71
N ARG A 1138 16.85 5.13 32.90
CA ARG A 1138 16.53 3.79 32.41
C ARG A 1138 16.63 3.70 30.88
N CYS A 1139 15.93 4.59 30.17
CA CYS A 1139 15.94 4.63 28.71
C CYS A 1139 17.36 4.85 28.15
N CYS A 1140 18.15 5.74 28.75
CA CYS A 1140 19.54 5.96 28.35
C CYS A 1140 20.36 4.66 28.44
N LEU A 1141 20.24 3.91 29.54
CA LEU A 1141 20.99 2.67 29.77
C LEU A 1141 20.59 1.57 28.78
N GLU A 1142 19.30 1.35 28.58
CA GLU A 1142 18.77 0.31 27.68
C GLU A 1142 19.12 0.58 26.21
N HIS A 1143 18.91 1.82 25.75
CA HIS A 1143 19.17 2.19 24.36
C HIS A 1143 20.67 2.23 24.04
N ALA A 1144 21.50 2.72 24.96
CA ALA A 1144 22.96 2.70 24.80
C ALA A 1144 23.49 1.25 24.75
N ALA A 1145 23.01 0.37 25.63
CA ALA A 1145 23.37 -1.05 25.61
C ALA A 1145 22.93 -1.74 24.31
N SER A 1146 21.72 -1.41 23.81
CA SER A 1146 21.20 -1.96 22.55
C SER A 1146 22.06 -1.58 21.34
N VAL A 1147 22.49 -0.31 21.24
CA VAL A 1147 23.35 0.12 20.13
C VAL A 1147 24.76 -0.45 20.26
N ALA A 1148 25.33 -0.47 21.47
CA ALA A 1148 26.64 -1.07 21.72
C ALA A 1148 26.67 -2.56 21.35
N ARG A 1149 25.59 -3.30 21.63
CA ARG A 1149 25.44 -4.70 21.19
C ARG A 1149 25.59 -4.84 19.68
N THR A 1150 24.77 -4.11 18.91
CA THR A 1150 24.79 -4.18 17.45
C THR A 1150 26.15 -3.76 16.88
N PHE A 1151 26.75 -2.73 17.46
CA PHE A 1151 28.06 -2.22 17.04
C PHE A 1151 29.17 -3.25 17.26
N LEU A 1152 29.29 -3.82 18.46
CA LEU A 1152 30.39 -4.73 18.81
C LEU A 1152 30.30 -6.08 18.08
N THR A 1153 29.10 -6.50 17.66
CA THR A 1153 28.93 -7.73 16.86
C THR A 1153 29.13 -7.53 15.35
N SER A 1154 29.37 -6.29 14.90
CA SER A 1154 29.51 -5.98 13.46
C SER A 1154 30.94 -6.25 12.99
N ASP A 1155 31.12 -7.17 12.02
CA ASP A 1155 32.44 -7.59 11.53
C ASP A 1155 32.74 -7.14 10.08
N VAL A 1156 31.74 -6.70 9.33
CA VAL A 1156 31.89 -6.20 7.96
C VAL A 1156 31.03 -4.95 7.77
N VAL A 1157 31.60 -3.90 7.19
CA VAL A 1157 30.87 -2.70 6.76
C VAL A 1157 30.89 -2.61 5.25
N VAL A 1158 29.71 -2.42 4.66
CA VAL A 1158 29.52 -2.29 3.21
C VAL A 1158 29.10 -0.85 2.92
N VAL A 1159 29.89 -0.15 2.09
CA VAL A 1159 29.59 1.23 1.70
C VAL A 1159 29.63 1.40 0.20
N ASP A 1160 28.99 2.46 -0.27
CA ASP A 1160 28.87 2.78 -1.68
C ASP A 1160 30.11 3.57 -2.13
N ILE A 1161 30.72 3.19 -3.26
CA ILE A 1161 31.81 3.97 -3.85
C ILE A 1161 31.22 5.22 -4.51
N LYS A 1162 31.67 6.40 -4.05
CA LYS A 1162 31.28 7.70 -4.61
C LYS A 1162 31.88 7.84 -6.01
N GLU A 1163 31.05 7.96 -7.05
CA GLU A 1163 31.55 8.35 -8.38
C GLU A 1163 31.94 9.83 -8.35
N PRO A 1164 33.05 10.24 -8.99
CA PRO A 1164 33.46 11.64 -9.01
C PRO A 1164 32.39 12.47 -9.72
N GLU A 1165 32.02 13.60 -9.11
CA GLU A 1165 31.08 14.53 -9.72
C GLU A 1165 31.63 15.00 -11.09
N PRO A 1166 30.78 15.07 -12.13
CA PRO A 1166 31.21 15.62 -13.40
C PRO A 1166 31.60 17.07 -13.19
N VAL A 1167 32.90 17.37 -13.37
CA VAL A 1167 33.43 18.73 -13.36
C VAL A 1167 32.59 19.55 -14.34
N ALA A 1168 31.91 20.57 -13.82
CA ALA A 1168 31.13 21.48 -14.65
C ALA A 1168 32.04 22.04 -15.74
N ALA A 1169 31.79 21.65 -17.00
CA ALA A 1169 32.45 22.25 -18.14
C ALA A 1169 32.04 23.73 -18.15
N GLY A 1170 33.00 24.62 -17.87
CA GLY A 1170 32.78 26.05 -17.97
C GLY A 1170 32.26 26.40 -19.36
N ASN A 1171 31.11 27.07 -19.41
CA ASN A 1171 30.55 27.59 -20.65
C ASN A 1171 31.48 28.67 -21.21
N PRO A 1172 32.00 28.53 -22.44
CA PRO A 1172 32.60 29.62 -23.16
C PRO A 1172 31.49 30.33 -23.94
N MET A 1173 30.60 31.05 -23.26
CA MET A 1173 29.69 32.04 -23.88
C MET A 1173 29.16 32.99 -22.81
N ASP A 1174 30.05 33.85 -22.31
CA ASP A 1174 29.67 35.09 -21.64
C ASP A 1174 30.44 36.23 -22.30
N ALA A 1175 29.95 36.63 -23.47
CA ALA A 1175 30.43 37.79 -24.21
C ALA A 1175 29.30 38.39 -25.04
N SER A 1176 28.28 38.92 -24.36
CA SER A 1176 27.51 40.05 -24.89
C SER A 1176 26.72 40.68 -23.75
N GLY A 1177 27.33 41.68 -23.12
CA GLY A 1177 26.66 42.53 -22.16
C GLY A 1177 25.70 43.49 -22.83
N TYR A 1178 24.64 43.83 -22.11
CA TYR A 1178 24.06 45.17 -22.08
C TYR A 1178 23.50 45.39 -20.67
N GLY A 1179 24.12 46.33 -19.95
CA GLY A 1179 23.62 46.86 -18.69
C GLY A 1179 22.67 48.04 -18.92
N TYR A 1180 21.72 48.21 -18.01
CA TYR A 1180 21.67 49.32 -17.05
C TYR A 1180 20.83 48.89 -15.84
#